data_AF-A0A164WGQ7-F1
#
_entry.id   AF-A0A164WGQ7-F1
#
_cell.length_a   1.000
_cell.length_b   1.000
_cell.length_c   1.000
_cell.angle_alpha   90.00
_cell.angle_beta   90.00
_cell.angle_gamma   90.00
#
_symmetry.space_group_name_H-M   'P 1'
#
loop_
_entity.id
_entity.type
_entity.pdbx_description
1 polymer ?
#
loop_
_entity_poly.entity_id
_entity_poly.type
_entity_poly.pdbx_seq_one_letter_code
_entity_poly.pdbx_strand_id
1 'polypeptide(L)'
;MSSNDSVESSEHARQWQDVRTALNSIESDLQMPSSESETTPYSLLAASRLTSNSMDAVGRATGQDIDEWILRNERWLRSPNGLHWSFGLVKMQDLPTIFYNTSEDSSAITITRPNSMIGFNFLDLKRASQIRLQSSLPDFVMSFHHITQGVLKGLDWQNVFIAGGIVLGTLLSPPSLSTSQTTSEFTKSDIDLYIHGLGPAAACEKIREVYEIVRSNLPLDASILVVRNSKTITFFSKYPIRRIQIVLKLVENPRDVLLNFDLDICAIGFDGVEVYMLPRAARALERDRRASQQDRVFKYANRGYGIRIIPSYVNAVGNYESAGVLTTESSPFGLPDLDTISRSSRQWVSRLIDRYVKWGHTTTPTIVPSSISPQIRASWLQEARPVFTHAMLESRNQSNPDSFNPRSCLSSFALLMRHVALWERSVKGHIRLQEDIWASQVYSDLTVDGYSYYDTPKYPWDENFTLEGFAAHIDTYNTALSNAMLQDTARGEIPTSQAAFDLLAKMGVRMTYASDVSQILDPAHDIVVPIFLSEGCVRLINQTIREALFKAGVRHPKMPLRVINSVNVKEKNRRDNTNAMAEARVAQAIVPVVWTLDNIFMWQKVDRRMDEIFELLWANYRSLQRSFMNCDIGVSFQERLLGIIEQPGTSKARPNELDAFVKWVNTCPLPERGTYGAMGHGWSHDTDSDREGSDDEFGSLANWEEDDE
;
A
#
# COMPACT_ATOMS: atom_id res chain seq x y z
N MET A 1 37.12 -47.78 16.89
CA MET A 1 35.98 -46.89 17.18
C MET A 1 35.58 -46.22 15.88
N SER A 2 34.75 -46.88 15.06
CA SER A 2 34.27 -46.39 13.77
C SER A 2 32.84 -46.87 13.54
N SER A 3 31.91 -46.35 14.34
CA SER A 3 30.51 -46.78 14.25
C SER A 3 29.47 -45.71 14.65
N ASN A 4 29.86 -44.44 14.82
CA ASN A 4 28.89 -43.37 15.15
C ASN A 4 28.57 -42.41 14.00
N ASP A 5 29.40 -42.30 12.96
CA ASP A 5 29.14 -41.32 11.87
C ASP A 5 28.12 -41.79 10.82
N SER A 6 27.73 -43.08 10.81
CA SER A 6 26.78 -43.60 9.83
C SER A 6 25.31 -43.47 10.24
N VAL A 7 25.03 -43.30 11.53
CA VAL A 7 23.64 -43.26 12.04
C VAL A 7 23.06 -41.84 11.91
N GLU A 8 23.83 -40.79 12.23
CA GLU A 8 23.41 -39.39 12.06
C GLU A 8 23.12 -39.02 10.60
N SER A 9 23.87 -39.56 9.63
CA SER A 9 23.58 -39.28 8.21
C SER A 9 22.26 -39.91 7.74
N SER A 10 21.83 -41.02 8.35
CA SER A 10 20.59 -41.72 7.97
C SER A 10 19.35 -41.08 8.57
N GLU A 11 19.49 -40.46 9.75
CA GLU A 11 18.41 -39.78 10.45
C GLU A 11 18.15 -38.39 9.84
N HIS A 12 19.22 -37.69 9.46
CA HIS A 12 19.13 -36.46 8.67
C HIS A 12 18.51 -36.73 7.29
N ALA A 13 18.91 -37.81 6.60
CA ALA A 13 18.32 -38.19 5.32
C ALA A 13 16.83 -38.56 5.42
N ARG A 14 16.40 -39.18 6.53
CA ARG A 14 14.97 -39.45 6.80
C ARG A 14 14.18 -38.18 7.10
N GLN A 15 14.72 -37.25 7.89
CA GLN A 15 14.07 -35.95 8.11
C GLN A 15 13.89 -35.16 6.80
N TRP A 16 14.87 -35.18 5.90
CA TRP A 16 14.73 -34.53 4.59
C TRP A 16 13.75 -35.25 3.65
N GLN A 17 13.61 -36.58 3.79
CA GLN A 17 12.62 -37.35 3.03
C GLN A 17 11.20 -37.11 3.56
N ASP A 18 11.02 -36.95 4.87
CA ASP A 18 9.74 -36.61 5.50
C ASP A 18 9.33 -35.17 5.20
N VAL A 19 10.28 -34.23 5.16
CA VAL A 19 10.06 -32.85 4.70
C VAL A 19 9.70 -32.83 3.21
N ARG A 20 10.35 -33.64 2.36
CA ARG A 20 9.96 -33.78 0.94
C ARG A 20 8.59 -34.41 0.77
N THR A 21 8.22 -35.37 1.61
CA THR A 21 6.91 -36.03 1.55
C THR A 21 5.81 -35.07 2.04
N ALA A 22 6.09 -34.25 3.06
CA ALA A 22 5.21 -33.17 3.50
C ALA A 22 5.12 -32.04 2.47
N LEU A 23 6.20 -31.67 1.80
CA LEU A 23 6.19 -30.69 0.70
C LEU A 23 5.41 -31.20 -0.52
N ASN A 24 5.55 -32.47 -0.88
CA ASN A 24 4.76 -33.10 -1.94
C ASN A 24 3.28 -33.25 -1.55
N SER A 25 2.97 -33.46 -0.27
CA SER A 25 1.61 -33.44 0.27
C SER A 25 1.00 -32.03 0.22
N ILE A 26 1.80 -31.00 0.49
CA ILE A 26 1.37 -29.59 0.38
C ILE A 26 1.22 -29.17 -1.09
N GLU A 27 2.09 -29.64 -1.99
CA GLU A 27 1.92 -29.45 -3.44
C GLU A 27 0.68 -30.20 -3.97
N SER A 28 0.37 -31.37 -3.41
CA SER A 28 -0.87 -32.13 -3.64
C SER A 28 -2.11 -31.38 -3.12
N ASP A 29 -2.04 -30.76 -1.93
CA ASP A 29 -3.14 -29.98 -1.36
C ASP A 29 -3.33 -28.62 -2.09
N LEU A 30 -2.25 -28.06 -2.66
CA LEU A 30 -2.29 -26.92 -3.59
C LEU A 30 -2.74 -27.30 -5.00
N GLN A 31 -2.68 -28.59 -5.34
CA GLN A 31 -3.21 -29.21 -6.56
C GLN A 31 -4.52 -29.97 -6.29
N MET A 32 -5.30 -29.59 -5.29
CA MET A 32 -6.73 -29.94 -5.32
C MET A 32 -7.27 -29.41 -6.66
N PRO A 33 -7.67 -30.28 -7.61
CA PRO A 33 -8.40 -29.82 -8.76
C PRO A 33 -9.61 -29.11 -8.16
N SER A 34 -9.82 -27.84 -8.50
CA SER A 34 -11.10 -27.20 -8.27
C SER A 34 -12.13 -28.05 -9.00
N SER A 35 -12.72 -29.01 -8.28
CA SER A 35 -13.63 -30.00 -8.81
C SER A 35 -14.85 -29.25 -9.29
N GLU A 36 -14.96 -29.04 -10.61
CA GLU A 36 -16.15 -28.72 -11.43
C GLU A 36 -17.17 -27.65 -10.93
N SER A 37 -16.86 -26.95 -9.84
CA SER A 37 -17.59 -25.78 -9.36
C SER A 37 -16.53 -24.68 -9.24
N GLU A 38 -16.63 -23.53 -9.90
CA GLU A 38 -17.81 -22.69 -10.07
C GLU A 38 -17.70 -21.93 -11.41
N THR A 39 -18.03 -22.55 -12.54
CA THR A 39 -18.18 -21.82 -13.83
C THR A 39 -19.39 -20.88 -13.83
N THR A 40 -20.19 -20.89 -12.76
CA THR A 40 -21.39 -20.08 -12.62
C THR A 40 -21.02 -18.59 -12.63
N PRO A 41 -21.48 -17.81 -13.62
CA PRO A 41 -21.31 -16.37 -13.64
C PRO A 41 -21.83 -15.72 -12.35
N TYR A 42 -21.10 -14.73 -11.85
CA TYR A 42 -21.49 -13.97 -10.67
C TYR A 42 -22.89 -13.35 -10.80
N SER A 43 -23.28 -12.92 -12.01
CA SER A 43 -24.61 -12.38 -12.29
C SER A 43 -25.74 -13.38 -12.01
N LEU A 44 -25.56 -14.66 -12.33
CA LEU A 44 -26.54 -15.71 -12.03
C LEU A 44 -26.61 -16.00 -10.52
N LEU A 45 -25.46 -15.99 -9.83
CA LEU A 45 -25.40 -16.13 -8.37
C LEU A 45 -26.01 -14.93 -7.62
N ALA A 46 -25.96 -13.74 -8.21
CA ALA A 46 -26.62 -12.56 -7.67
C ALA A 46 -28.13 -12.64 -7.89
N ALA A 47 -28.57 -12.98 -9.11
CA ALA A 47 -29.98 -13.10 -9.49
C ALA A 47 -30.73 -14.15 -8.65
N SER A 48 -30.11 -15.30 -8.35
CA SER A 48 -30.75 -16.38 -7.58
C SER A 48 -31.08 -16.01 -6.13
N ARG A 49 -30.45 -14.96 -5.57
CA ARG A 49 -30.75 -14.45 -4.21
C ARG A 49 -32.08 -13.74 -4.13
N LEU A 50 -32.47 -13.09 -5.23
CA LEU A 50 -33.62 -12.19 -5.28
C LEU A 50 -34.93 -12.98 -5.36
N THR A 51 -34.88 -14.25 -5.78
CA THR A 51 -36.04 -15.14 -5.89
C THR A 51 -36.41 -15.87 -4.60
N SER A 52 -35.57 -15.85 -3.55
CA SER A 52 -35.81 -16.56 -2.30
C SER A 52 -36.14 -15.62 -1.13
N ASN A 53 -37.42 -15.32 -0.92
CA ASN A 53 -37.94 -14.62 0.28
C ASN A 53 -37.83 -15.44 1.59
N SER A 54 -36.95 -16.45 1.67
CA SER A 54 -36.90 -17.43 2.76
C SER A 54 -35.45 -17.84 3.05
N MET A 55 -34.64 -16.93 3.60
CA MET A 55 -33.23 -17.18 3.91
C MET A 55 -32.95 -17.55 5.38
N ASP A 56 -33.83 -18.34 6.01
CA ASP A 56 -33.40 -19.21 7.13
C ASP A 56 -33.23 -20.68 6.69
N ALA A 57 -33.84 -21.09 5.58
CA ALA A 57 -33.87 -22.49 5.13
C ALA A 57 -33.01 -22.74 3.87
N VAL A 58 -32.92 -21.81 2.92
CA VAL A 58 -32.22 -22.04 1.64
C VAL A 58 -30.71 -21.76 1.71
N GLY A 59 -30.27 -20.87 2.60
CA GLY A 59 -28.84 -20.68 2.88
C GLY A 59 -28.14 -21.94 3.40
N ARG A 60 -28.91 -22.88 3.96
CA ARG A 60 -28.42 -24.21 4.38
C ARG A 60 -28.45 -25.24 3.24
N ALA A 61 -29.20 -25.01 2.16
CA ALA A 61 -29.44 -25.99 1.11
C ALA A 61 -28.47 -25.92 -0.08
N THR A 62 -27.80 -24.77 -0.31
CA THR A 62 -26.81 -24.61 -1.40
C THR A 62 -25.38 -24.31 -0.94
N GLY A 63 -25.13 -24.09 0.35
CA GLY A 63 -23.80 -24.09 0.95
C GLY A 63 -22.79 -23.02 0.47
N GLN A 64 -23.19 -22.00 -0.30
CA GLN A 64 -22.27 -20.96 -0.78
C GLN A 64 -22.70 -19.56 -0.32
N ASP A 65 -22.05 -19.07 0.75
CA ASP A 65 -21.97 -17.64 1.05
C ASP A 65 -21.31 -16.91 -0.14
N ILE A 66 -21.86 -15.77 -0.57
CA ILE A 66 -21.28 -15.01 -1.70
C ILE A 66 -19.89 -14.53 -1.42
N ASP A 67 -19.65 -14.15 -0.16
CA ASP A 67 -18.40 -13.53 0.21
C ASP A 67 -17.32 -14.64 0.17
N GLU A 68 -17.67 -15.86 0.60
CA GLU A 68 -16.84 -17.06 0.43
C GLU A 68 -16.68 -17.47 -1.04
N TRP A 69 -17.74 -17.41 -1.84
CA TRP A 69 -17.67 -17.65 -3.28
C TRP A 69 -16.72 -16.66 -3.95
N ILE A 70 -16.82 -15.36 -3.64
CA ILE A 70 -15.94 -14.32 -4.20
C ILE A 70 -14.49 -14.62 -3.82
N LEU A 71 -14.20 -14.97 -2.56
CA LEU A 71 -12.85 -15.29 -2.10
C LEU A 71 -12.27 -16.52 -2.83
N ARG A 72 -13.08 -17.57 -3.04
CA ARG A 72 -12.68 -18.78 -3.77
C ARG A 72 -12.48 -18.51 -5.26
N ASN A 73 -13.45 -17.85 -5.89
CA ASN A 73 -13.38 -17.46 -7.30
C ASN A 73 -12.16 -16.58 -7.59
N GLU A 74 -11.78 -15.68 -6.68
CA GLU A 74 -10.55 -14.90 -6.88
C GLU A 74 -9.26 -15.71 -6.78
N ARG A 75 -9.21 -16.71 -5.89
CA ARG A 75 -8.08 -17.65 -5.86
C ARG A 75 -8.00 -18.40 -7.19
N TRP A 76 -9.15 -18.82 -7.73
CA TRP A 76 -9.24 -19.45 -9.03
C TRP A 76 -8.85 -18.53 -10.19
N LEU A 77 -9.28 -17.26 -10.20
CA LEU A 77 -8.93 -16.27 -11.23
C LEU A 77 -7.42 -15.94 -11.26
N ARG A 78 -6.70 -16.17 -10.15
CA ARG A 78 -5.24 -16.01 -10.07
C ARG A 78 -4.49 -17.22 -10.63
N SER A 79 -5.16 -18.36 -10.80
CA SER A 79 -4.58 -19.57 -11.34
C SER A 79 -4.63 -19.57 -12.87
N PRO A 80 -3.62 -20.10 -13.57
CA PRO A 80 -3.69 -20.32 -15.01
C PRO A 80 -4.83 -21.31 -15.32
N ASN A 81 -5.88 -20.83 -15.98
CA ASN A 81 -7.06 -21.63 -16.31
C ASN A 81 -7.24 -21.85 -17.82
N GLY A 82 -6.35 -21.30 -18.65
CA GLY A 82 -6.40 -21.42 -20.12
C GLY A 82 -7.61 -20.73 -20.78
N LEU A 83 -8.44 -20.04 -20.01
CA LEU A 83 -9.61 -19.31 -20.49
C LEU A 83 -9.24 -17.88 -20.89
N HIS A 84 -10.07 -17.26 -21.72
CA HIS A 84 -9.94 -15.83 -22.04
C HIS A 84 -9.92 -15.01 -20.75
N TRP A 85 -9.06 -13.97 -20.69
CA TRP A 85 -8.82 -13.20 -19.46
C TRP A 85 -10.10 -12.59 -18.87
N SER A 86 -11.10 -12.30 -19.71
CA SER A 86 -12.37 -11.72 -19.28
C SER A 86 -13.31 -12.72 -18.61
N PHE A 87 -13.02 -14.01 -18.66
CA PHE A 87 -13.86 -15.04 -18.05
C PHE A 87 -13.86 -14.89 -16.52
N GLY A 88 -15.05 -14.96 -15.91
CA GLY A 88 -15.26 -14.78 -14.48
C GLY A 88 -15.23 -13.31 -14.00
N LEU A 89 -15.04 -12.35 -14.92
CA LEU A 89 -15.27 -10.93 -14.65
C LEU A 89 -16.74 -10.57 -14.85
N VAL A 90 -17.18 -9.52 -14.16
CA VAL A 90 -18.49 -8.91 -14.32
C VAL A 90 -18.37 -7.77 -15.33
N LYS A 91 -19.31 -7.70 -16.28
CA LYS A 91 -19.40 -6.62 -17.27
C LYS A 91 -20.47 -5.62 -16.88
N MET A 92 -20.43 -4.43 -17.46
CA MET A 92 -21.46 -3.41 -17.21
C MET A 92 -22.87 -3.86 -17.60
N GLN A 93 -22.99 -4.61 -18.69
CA GLN A 93 -24.26 -5.21 -19.13
C GLN A 93 -24.86 -6.21 -18.13
N ASP A 94 -24.08 -6.73 -17.19
CA ASP A 94 -24.56 -7.68 -16.18
C ASP A 94 -25.19 -6.97 -14.98
N LEU A 95 -24.96 -5.66 -14.81
CA LEU A 95 -25.39 -4.89 -13.63
C LEU A 95 -26.92 -4.89 -13.41
N PRO A 96 -27.78 -4.74 -14.44
CA PRO A 96 -29.23 -4.85 -14.26
C PRO A 96 -29.66 -6.21 -13.69
N THR A 97 -29.01 -7.30 -14.10
CA THR A 97 -29.28 -8.65 -13.59
C THR A 97 -28.81 -8.82 -12.15
N ILE A 98 -27.68 -8.19 -11.79
CA ILE A 98 -27.13 -8.22 -10.44
C ILE A 98 -28.01 -7.41 -9.47
N PHE A 99 -28.57 -6.28 -9.91
CA PHE A 99 -29.31 -5.32 -9.08
C PHE A 99 -30.81 -5.22 -9.43
N TYR A 100 -31.52 -6.33 -9.42
CA TYR A 100 -32.93 -6.43 -9.85
C TYR A 100 -33.94 -5.55 -9.08
N ASN A 101 -33.70 -5.24 -7.80
CA ASN A 101 -34.64 -4.46 -6.95
C ASN A 101 -34.44 -2.94 -7.07
N THR A 102 -33.99 -2.45 -8.23
CA THR A 102 -33.67 -1.04 -8.43
C THR A 102 -34.76 -0.36 -9.24
N SER A 103 -35.03 0.92 -8.93
CA SER A 103 -35.83 1.74 -9.83
C SER A 103 -34.95 2.10 -11.02
N GLU A 104 -35.18 1.42 -12.14
CA GLU A 104 -34.64 1.82 -13.43
C GLU A 104 -35.44 3.03 -13.90
N ASP A 105 -34.81 4.20 -13.84
CA ASP A 105 -35.17 5.30 -14.74
C ASP A 105 -34.39 5.09 -16.04
N SER A 106 -34.92 5.58 -17.16
CA SER A 106 -34.26 5.60 -18.47
C SER A 106 -32.81 6.12 -18.44
N SER A 107 -32.46 6.92 -17.43
CA SER A 107 -31.17 7.60 -17.30
C SER A 107 -30.15 6.96 -16.35
N ALA A 108 -30.54 6.02 -15.46
CA ALA A 108 -29.63 5.45 -14.46
C ALA A 108 -30.19 4.19 -13.74
N ILE A 109 -29.28 3.31 -13.30
CA ILE A 109 -29.59 2.19 -12.39
C ILE A 109 -29.42 2.67 -10.94
N THR A 110 -30.47 2.66 -10.12
CA THR A 110 -30.42 3.19 -8.74
C THR A 110 -30.38 2.08 -7.69
N ILE A 111 -29.21 1.85 -7.08
CA ILE A 111 -29.01 0.83 -6.04
C ILE A 111 -29.32 1.41 -4.66
N THR A 112 -30.26 0.78 -3.94
CA THR A 112 -30.51 1.07 -2.52
C THR A 112 -29.69 0.12 -1.65
N ARG A 113 -28.90 0.68 -0.74
CA ARG A 113 -28.01 -0.09 0.13
C ARG A 113 -28.69 -0.40 1.47
N PRO A 114 -28.47 -1.61 2.04
CA PRO A 114 -29.04 -1.95 3.34
C PRO A 114 -28.43 -1.08 4.45
N ASN A 115 -29.22 -0.69 5.46
CA ASN A 115 -28.75 0.16 6.57
C ASN A 115 -27.66 -0.50 7.44
N SER A 116 -27.67 -1.83 7.54
CA SER A 116 -26.68 -2.62 8.26
C SER A 116 -26.48 -3.95 7.55
N MET A 117 -25.31 -4.56 7.70
CA MET A 117 -24.97 -5.85 7.11
C MET A 117 -24.38 -6.80 8.16
N ILE A 118 -24.58 -8.10 7.96
CA ILE A 118 -24.05 -9.14 8.85
C ILE A 118 -22.52 -9.10 8.85
N GLY A 119 -21.88 -9.10 10.01
CA GLY A 119 -20.44 -8.93 10.19
C GLY A 119 -20.14 -7.67 11.01
N PHE A 120 -18.89 -7.21 10.98
CA PHE A 120 -18.47 -6.01 11.72
C PHE A 120 -18.25 -4.85 10.75
N ASN A 121 -19.09 -3.81 10.86
CA ASN A 121 -19.07 -2.65 9.96
C ASN A 121 -18.55 -1.40 10.69
N PHE A 122 -17.78 -0.57 9.99
CA PHE A 122 -17.26 0.69 10.50
C PHE A 122 -17.02 1.69 9.35
N LEU A 123 -16.85 2.97 9.70
CA LEU A 123 -16.80 4.11 8.75
C LEU A 123 -18.12 4.36 8.00
N ASP A 124 -19.25 3.97 8.59
CA ASP A 124 -20.57 4.07 7.94
C ASP A 124 -21.26 5.42 8.10
N LEU A 125 -20.72 6.35 8.90
CA LEU A 125 -21.40 7.64 9.19
C LEU A 125 -21.62 8.52 7.94
N LYS A 126 -20.82 8.33 6.90
CA LYS A 126 -20.97 9.00 5.59
C LYS A 126 -21.49 8.07 4.51
N ARG A 127 -21.75 6.80 4.80
CA ARG A 127 -22.13 5.79 3.82
C ARG A 127 -23.41 6.21 3.10
N ALA A 128 -23.35 6.29 1.78
CA ALA A 128 -24.50 6.65 0.98
C ALA A 128 -25.56 5.56 1.07
N SER A 129 -26.81 5.94 1.37
CA SER A 129 -27.95 5.01 1.41
C SER A 129 -28.36 4.55 0.01
N GLN A 130 -28.06 5.34 -1.01
CA GLN A 130 -28.31 5.03 -2.41
C GLN A 130 -27.12 5.46 -3.28
N ILE A 131 -26.88 4.71 -4.36
CA ILE A 131 -25.97 5.11 -5.43
C ILE A 131 -26.66 4.95 -6.79
N ARG A 132 -26.23 5.74 -7.77
CA ARG A 132 -26.74 5.68 -9.14
C ARG A 132 -25.61 5.30 -10.08
N LEU A 133 -25.85 4.36 -10.98
CA LEU A 133 -24.92 3.90 -11.99
C LEU A 133 -25.39 4.35 -13.38
N GLN A 134 -24.45 4.49 -14.31
CA GLN A 134 -24.75 4.58 -15.74
C GLN A 134 -25.64 3.41 -16.18
N SER A 135 -26.69 3.71 -16.95
CA SER A 135 -27.64 2.70 -17.44
C SER A 135 -27.15 1.95 -18.68
N SER A 136 -26.22 2.54 -19.44
CA SER A 136 -25.74 1.94 -20.69
C SER A 136 -24.26 2.22 -20.94
N LEU A 137 -23.60 1.32 -21.67
CA LEU A 137 -22.21 1.46 -22.10
C LEU A 137 -22.00 2.70 -23.01
N PRO A 138 -22.88 3.04 -23.97
CA PRO A 138 -22.79 4.30 -24.71
C PRO A 138 -22.78 5.56 -23.82
N ASP A 139 -23.63 5.60 -22.79
CA ASP A 139 -23.67 6.72 -21.84
C ASP A 139 -22.38 6.78 -21.02
N PHE A 140 -21.87 5.62 -20.57
CA PHE A 140 -20.57 5.53 -19.92
C PHE A 140 -19.45 6.08 -20.80
N VAL A 141 -19.36 5.68 -22.07
CA VAL A 141 -18.30 6.13 -23.00
C VAL A 141 -18.39 7.63 -23.26
N MET A 142 -19.61 8.16 -23.43
CA MET A 142 -19.84 9.60 -23.57
C MET A 142 -19.38 10.37 -22.32
N SER A 143 -19.77 9.91 -21.12
CA SER A 143 -19.34 10.49 -19.85
C SER A 143 -17.83 10.35 -19.64
N PHE A 144 -17.23 9.22 -20.01
CA PHE A 144 -15.79 8.98 -19.92
C PHE A 144 -15.02 9.98 -20.79
N HIS A 145 -15.46 10.17 -22.04
CA HIS A 145 -14.90 11.16 -22.95
C HIS A 145 -15.02 12.59 -22.38
N HIS A 146 -16.17 12.95 -21.80
CA HIS A 146 -16.38 14.25 -21.19
C HIS A 146 -15.47 14.47 -19.96
N ILE A 147 -15.44 13.52 -19.03
CA ILE A 147 -14.67 13.61 -17.78
C ILE A 147 -13.16 13.62 -18.05
N THR A 148 -12.71 12.91 -19.08
CA THR A 148 -11.30 12.92 -19.53
C THR A 148 -10.98 14.09 -20.46
N GLN A 149 -11.97 14.95 -20.79
CA GLN A 149 -11.82 16.08 -21.72
C GLN A 149 -11.28 15.67 -23.10
N GLY A 150 -11.54 14.43 -23.52
CA GLY A 150 -11.11 13.91 -24.83
C GLY A 150 -9.60 13.72 -25.00
N VAL A 151 -8.77 13.78 -23.94
CA VAL A 151 -7.31 13.65 -24.05
C VAL A 151 -6.84 12.31 -24.62
N LEU A 152 -7.70 11.28 -24.56
CA LEU A 152 -7.44 9.93 -25.08
C LEU A 152 -8.11 9.66 -26.44
N LYS A 153 -8.65 10.69 -27.10
CA LYS A 153 -9.35 10.52 -28.37
C LYS A 153 -8.41 9.95 -29.44
N GLY A 154 -8.83 8.87 -30.08
CA GLY A 154 -8.05 8.21 -31.13
C GLY A 154 -6.96 7.27 -30.60
N LEU A 155 -6.89 7.02 -29.29
CA LEU A 155 -5.99 6.03 -28.70
C LEU A 155 -6.30 4.62 -29.25
N ASP A 156 -5.26 3.90 -29.66
CA ASP A 156 -5.34 2.45 -29.86
C ASP A 156 -5.30 1.74 -28.51
N TRP A 157 -6.40 1.05 -28.20
CA TRP A 157 -6.58 0.35 -26.93
C TRP A 157 -5.87 -1.00 -26.87
N GLN A 158 -5.25 -1.45 -27.97
CA GLN A 158 -4.45 -2.67 -27.94
C GLN A 158 -3.33 -2.55 -26.88
N ASN A 159 -3.29 -3.52 -25.96
CA ASN A 159 -2.35 -3.56 -24.84
C ASN A 159 -2.50 -2.43 -23.80
N VAL A 160 -3.61 -1.69 -23.83
CA VAL A 160 -3.89 -0.57 -22.90
C VAL A 160 -5.18 -0.85 -22.12
N PHE A 161 -5.14 -0.60 -20.82
CA PHE A 161 -6.31 -0.75 -19.95
C PHE A 161 -6.32 0.38 -18.91
N ILE A 162 -7.46 1.07 -18.77
CA ILE A 162 -7.62 2.12 -17.76
C ILE A 162 -8.42 1.56 -16.60
N ALA A 163 -7.99 1.80 -15.36
CA ALA A 163 -8.66 1.19 -14.21
C ALA A 163 -8.75 2.14 -13.01
N GLY A 164 -9.50 1.72 -11.99
CA GLY A 164 -9.54 2.41 -10.71
C GLY A 164 -10.54 3.57 -10.65
N GLY A 165 -10.11 4.66 -9.99
CA GLY A 165 -11.02 5.70 -9.52
C GLY A 165 -11.74 6.47 -10.62
N ILE A 166 -11.11 6.66 -11.78
CA ILE A 166 -11.71 7.40 -12.90
C ILE A 166 -12.84 6.61 -13.58
N VAL A 167 -12.66 5.31 -13.75
CA VAL A 167 -13.66 4.40 -14.34
C VAL A 167 -14.85 4.29 -13.39
N LEU A 168 -14.57 4.08 -12.10
CA LEU A 168 -15.59 4.08 -11.06
C LEU A 168 -16.38 5.41 -11.00
N GLY A 169 -15.67 6.54 -10.99
CA GLY A 169 -16.30 7.86 -10.93
C GLY A 169 -17.19 8.13 -12.15
N THR A 170 -16.78 7.66 -13.33
CA THR A 170 -17.57 7.72 -14.56
C THR A 170 -18.83 6.85 -14.47
N LEU A 171 -18.69 5.63 -13.96
CA LEU A 171 -19.82 4.72 -13.73
C LEU A 171 -20.83 5.30 -12.75
N LEU A 172 -20.37 6.04 -11.73
CA LEU A 172 -21.21 6.67 -10.70
C LEU A 172 -21.79 8.04 -11.10
N SER A 173 -21.57 8.52 -12.33
CA SER A 173 -21.96 9.88 -12.77
C SER A 173 -22.94 9.87 -13.96
N PRO A 174 -24.16 9.31 -13.83
CA PRO A 174 -25.14 9.28 -14.92
C PRO A 174 -25.64 10.67 -15.35
N PRO A 175 -26.12 10.84 -16.59
CA PRO A 175 -26.41 12.15 -17.21
C PRO A 175 -27.51 13.00 -16.53
N SER A 176 -28.39 12.40 -15.72
CA SER A 176 -29.47 13.13 -15.03
C SER A 176 -29.01 13.87 -13.78
N LEU A 177 -27.74 13.70 -13.38
CA LEU A 177 -27.10 14.58 -12.42
C LEU A 177 -26.79 15.88 -13.15
N SER A 178 -27.51 16.95 -12.81
CA SER A 178 -27.12 18.31 -13.17
C SER A 178 -25.61 18.46 -12.95
N THR A 179 -24.98 19.23 -13.82
CA THR A 179 -23.53 19.50 -13.95
C THR A 179 -22.78 19.90 -12.66
N SER A 180 -23.43 19.84 -11.50
CA SER A 180 -22.90 20.04 -10.14
C SER A 180 -22.72 18.74 -9.32
N GLN A 181 -23.16 17.57 -9.82
CA GLN A 181 -23.06 16.27 -9.12
C GLN A 181 -22.35 15.16 -9.94
N THR A 182 -21.48 15.45 -10.91
CA THR A 182 -20.26 14.62 -10.96
C THR A 182 -19.70 14.70 -9.56
N THR A 183 -19.77 13.61 -8.79
CA THR A 183 -19.37 13.59 -7.38
C THR A 183 -18.05 14.34 -7.29
N SER A 184 -18.09 15.55 -6.72
CA SER A 184 -16.98 16.52 -6.81
C SER A 184 -15.65 15.91 -6.34
N GLU A 185 -15.79 14.87 -5.51
CA GLU A 185 -14.82 13.95 -4.95
C GLU A 185 -14.01 13.12 -5.97
N PHE A 186 -14.56 12.81 -7.15
CA PHE A 186 -13.87 12.09 -8.22
C PHE A 186 -13.28 13.02 -9.29
N THR A 187 -13.62 14.32 -9.24
CA THR A 187 -13.07 15.36 -10.12
C THR A 187 -11.55 15.51 -10.01
N LYS A 188 -10.94 15.02 -8.94
CA LYS A 188 -9.48 14.98 -8.73
C LYS A 188 -8.82 13.63 -9.05
N SER A 189 -9.56 12.67 -9.59
CA SER A 189 -9.01 11.35 -9.91
C SER A 189 -8.14 11.43 -11.16
N ASP A 190 -6.98 10.77 -11.09
CA ASP A 190 -6.07 10.64 -12.22
C ASP A 190 -6.56 9.54 -13.17
N ILE A 191 -6.08 9.58 -14.40
CA ILE A 191 -6.29 8.54 -15.39
C ILE A 191 -5.19 7.50 -15.19
N ASP A 192 -5.45 6.45 -14.40
CA ASP A 192 -4.52 5.34 -14.19
C ASP A 192 -4.54 4.40 -15.40
N LEU A 193 -3.47 4.44 -16.20
CA LEU A 193 -3.28 3.66 -17.41
C LEU A 193 -2.31 2.50 -17.15
N TYR A 194 -2.70 1.30 -17.57
CA TYR A 194 -1.92 0.08 -17.48
C TYR A 194 -1.57 -0.41 -18.87
N ILE A 195 -0.32 -0.85 -19.04
CA ILE A 195 0.13 -1.55 -20.24
C ILE A 195 0.20 -3.05 -19.90
N HIS A 196 -0.40 -3.88 -20.76
CA HIS A 196 -0.46 -5.32 -20.54
C HIS A 196 -0.05 -6.12 -21.77
N GLY A 197 0.41 -7.36 -21.56
CA GLY A 197 0.76 -8.30 -22.64
C GLY A 197 2.01 -7.91 -23.46
N LEU A 198 2.80 -6.94 -22.98
CA LEU A 198 4.02 -6.47 -23.62
C LEU A 198 5.24 -6.66 -22.72
N GLY A 199 6.40 -6.92 -23.32
CA GLY A 199 7.68 -6.88 -22.64
C GLY A 199 8.18 -5.45 -22.40
N PRO A 200 9.21 -5.24 -21.55
CA PRO A 200 9.70 -3.92 -21.16
C PRO A 200 9.96 -2.92 -22.30
N ALA A 201 10.67 -3.36 -23.34
CA ALA A 201 11.02 -2.49 -24.47
C ALA A 201 9.78 -2.08 -25.29
N ALA A 202 8.89 -3.03 -25.58
CA ALA A 202 7.66 -2.75 -26.32
C ALA A 202 6.68 -1.87 -25.50
N ALA A 203 6.66 -2.06 -24.18
CA ALA A 203 5.90 -1.19 -23.28
C ALA A 203 6.40 0.26 -23.32
N CYS A 204 7.72 0.48 -23.36
CA CYS A 204 8.29 1.82 -23.55
C CYS A 204 7.87 2.47 -24.89
N GLU A 205 7.78 1.70 -25.97
CA GLU A 205 7.23 2.22 -27.24
C GLU A 205 5.73 2.56 -27.12
N LYS A 206 4.94 1.73 -26.43
CA LYS A 206 3.53 2.02 -26.18
C LYS A 206 3.35 3.29 -25.32
N ILE A 207 4.26 3.60 -24.39
CA ILE A 207 4.24 4.90 -23.67
C ILE A 207 4.44 6.08 -24.64
N ARG A 208 5.36 5.97 -25.61
CA ARG A 208 5.58 7.02 -26.62
C ARG A 208 4.33 7.23 -27.48
N GLU A 209 3.70 6.15 -27.92
CA GLU A 209 2.45 6.21 -28.67
C GLU A 209 1.33 6.92 -27.88
N VAL A 210 1.13 6.54 -26.60
CA VAL A 210 0.16 7.21 -25.72
C VAL A 210 0.48 8.69 -25.56
N TYR A 211 1.75 9.05 -25.41
CA TYR A 211 2.19 10.45 -25.30
C TYR A 211 1.85 11.26 -26.55
N GLU A 212 2.12 10.75 -27.74
CA GLU A 212 1.80 11.45 -29.00
C GLU A 212 0.29 11.69 -29.14
N ILE A 213 -0.54 10.69 -28.81
CA ILE A 213 -2.00 10.84 -28.81
C ILE A 213 -2.44 11.90 -27.81
N VAL A 214 -1.98 11.82 -26.57
CA VAL A 214 -2.32 12.78 -25.52
C VAL A 214 -1.92 14.19 -25.95
N ARG A 215 -0.67 14.37 -26.38
CA ARG A 215 -0.13 15.66 -26.83
C ARG A 215 -0.94 16.24 -27.99
N SER A 216 -1.34 15.42 -28.95
CA SER A 216 -2.13 15.86 -30.11
C SER A 216 -3.55 16.34 -29.74
N ASN A 217 -4.08 15.85 -28.62
CA ASN A 217 -5.39 16.22 -28.10
C ASN A 217 -5.35 17.39 -27.10
N LEU A 218 -4.17 17.84 -26.67
CA LEU A 218 -4.06 19.03 -25.82
C LEU A 218 -4.33 20.31 -26.62
N PRO A 219 -4.83 21.38 -25.97
CA PRO A 219 -4.91 22.70 -26.59
C PRO A 219 -3.55 23.16 -27.15
N LEU A 220 -3.56 23.92 -28.25
CA LEU A 220 -2.32 24.36 -28.93
C LEU A 220 -1.35 25.15 -28.04
N ASP A 221 -1.88 25.81 -27.00
CA ASP A 221 -1.13 26.60 -26.02
C ASP A 221 -0.73 25.79 -24.76
N ALA A 222 -1.14 24.53 -24.66
CA ALA A 222 -0.93 23.72 -23.47
C ALA A 222 0.41 22.98 -23.54
N SER A 223 1.26 23.24 -22.55
CA SER A 223 2.48 22.47 -22.33
C SER A 223 2.20 21.13 -21.63
N ILE A 224 3.10 20.18 -21.80
CA ILE A 224 3.10 18.89 -21.11
C ILE A 224 4.44 18.69 -20.39
N LEU A 225 4.36 18.22 -19.15
CA LEU A 225 5.52 17.80 -18.35
C LEU A 225 5.35 16.31 -18.05
N VAL A 226 6.34 15.53 -18.46
CA VAL A 226 6.42 14.10 -18.20
C VAL A 226 7.26 13.89 -16.95
N VAL A 227 6.72 13.20 -15.97
CA VAL A 227 7.34 13.05 -14.66
C VAL A 227 7.44 11.56 -14.32
N ARG A 228 8.60 11.12 -13.83
CA ARG A 228 8.88 9.72 -13.53
C ARG A 228 9.33 9.57 -12.09
N ASN A 229 8.68 8.65 -11.36
CA ASN A 229 9.12 8.16 -10.06
C ASN A 229 9.35 6.63 -10.14
N SER A 230 9.58 5.98 -9.00
CA SER A 230 9.90 4.54 -8.93
C SER A 230 8.74 3.60 -9.32
N LYS A 231 7.51 4.12 -9.49
CA LYS A 231 6.28 3.34 -9.70
C LYS A 231 5.44 3.80 -10.89
N THR A 232 5.58 5.04 -11.34
CA THR A 232 4.74 5.64 -12.38
C THR A 232 5.52 6.58 -13.30
N ILE A 233 5.02 6.69 -14.53
CA ILE A 233 5.29 7.83 -15.42
C ILE A 233 3.98 8.60 -15.56
N THR A 234 3.98 9.87 -15.19
CA THR A 234 2.77 10.70 -15.14
C THR A 234 2.91 11.91 -16.04
N PHE A 235 1.90 12.15 -16.87
CA PHE A 235 1.79 13.31 -17.73
C PHE A 235 0.99 14.40 -17.02
N PHE A 236 1.60 15.58 -16.90
CA PHE A 236 1.00 16.78 -16.33
C PHE A 236 0.83 17.82 -17.42
N SER A 237 -0.30 18.53 -17.42
CA SER A 237 -0.53 19.70 -18.28
C SER A 237 -1.11 20.84 -17.44
N LYS A 238 -1.75 21.84 -18.07
CA LYS A 238 -2.43 22.92 -17.34
C LYS A 238 -3.66 22.38 -16.60
N TYR A 239 -3.86 22.82 -15.37
CA TYR A 239 -5.13 22.59 -14.66
C TYR A 239 -6.29 23.18 -15.49
N PRO A 240 -7.45 22.52 -15.62
CA PRO A 240 -7.89 21.28 -14.96
C PRO A 240 -7.71 20.00 -15.82
N ILE A 241 -6.82 19.99 -16.81
CA ILE A 241 -6.59 18.81 -17.67
C ILE A 241 -6.06 17.66 -16.81
N ARG A 242 -6.77 16.52 -16.79
CA ARG A 242 -6.43 15.41 -15.89
C ARG A 242 -5.03 14.88 -16.13
N ARG A 243 -4.37 14.53 -15.03
CA ARG A 243 -3.09 13.82 -15.06
C ARG A 243 -3.32 12.41 -15.59
N ILE A 244 -2.42 11.95 -16.44
CA ILE A 244 -2.42 10.58 -16.97
C ILE A 244 -1.26 9.85 -16.32
N GLN A 245 -1.55 8.84 -15.53
CA GLN A 245 -0.58 8.10 -14.75
C GLN A 245 -0.41 6.70 -15.32
N ILE A 246 0.71 6.46 -15.97
CA ILE A 246 1.09 5.15 -16.48
C ILE A 246 1.75 4.37 -15.35
N VAL A 247 1.12 3.28 -14.92
CA VAL A 247 1.60 2.43 -13.84
C VAL A 247 2.71 1.50 -14.35
N LEU A 248 3.88 1.53 -13.71
CA LEU A 248 5.07 0.75 -14.12
C LEU A 248 5.01 -0.71 -13.67
N LYS A 249 3.93 -1.41 -14.04
CA LYS A 249 3.70 -2.81 -13.72
C LYS A 249 3.20 -3.55 -14.95
N LEU A 250 4.06 -4.42 -15.50
CA LEU A 250 3.72 -5.21 -16.68
C LEU A 250 2.94 -6.45 -16.25
N VAL A 251 1.66 -6.48 -16.59
CA VAL A 251 0.84 -7.67 -16.38
C VAL A 251 0.53 -8.33 -17.71
N GLU A 252 0.18 -9.60 -17.68
CA GLU A 252 -0.10 -10.36 -18.90
C GLU A 252 -1.41 -9.89 -19.55
N ASN A 253 -2.44 -9.61 -18.74
CA ASN A 253 -3.77 -9.28 -19.21
C ASN A 253 -4.52 -8.32 -18.25
N PRO A 254 -5.64 -7.71 -18.69
CA PRO A 254 -6.41 -6.77 -17.86
C PRO A 254 -6.96 -7.35 -16.55
N ARG A 255 -7.31 -8.65 -16.50
CA ARG A 255 -7.76 -9.29 -15.25
C ARG A 255 -6.70 -9.19 -14.16
N ASP A 256 -5.43 -9.36 -14.51
CA ASP A 256 -4.32 -9.21 -13.58
C ASP A 256 -4.17 -7.78 -13.06
N VAL A 257 -4.51 -6.76 -13.85
CA VAL A 257 -4.62 -5.37 -13.37
C VAL A 257 -5.64 -5.31 -12.24
N LEU A 258 -6.85 -5.80 -12.48
CA LEU A 258 -7.96 -5.76 -11.51
C LEU A 258 -7.65 -6.56 -10.23
N LEU A 259 -7.00 -7.72 -10.36
CA LEU A 259 -6.62 -8.58 -9.23
C LEU A 259 -5.58 -7.95 -8.30
N ASN A 260 -4.92 -6.87 -8.73
CA ASN A 260 -3.92 -6.13 -7.96
C ASN A 260 -4.48 -4.89 -7.25
N PHE A 261 -5.76 -4.54 -7.44
CA PHE A 261 -6.38 -3.43 -6.70
C PHE A 261 -6.59 -3.75 -5.22
N ASP A 262 -6.25 -2.77 -4.40
CA ASP A 262 -6.21 -2.78 -2.94
C ASP A 262 -7.58 -2.55 -2.28
N LEU A 263 -8.48 -1.87 -2.99
CA LEU A 263 -9.88 -1.63 -2.61
C LEU A 263 -10.83 -2.34 -3.59
N ASP A 264 -11.83 -3.04 -3.04
CA ASP A 264 -12.81 -3.79 -3.83
C ASP A 264 -13.47 -2.95 -4.91
N ILE A 265 -14.04 -1.82 -4.49
CA ILE A 265 -14.73 -0.84 -5.35
C ILE A 265 -13.85 -0.30 -6.49
N CYS A 266 -12.53 -0.27 -6.32
CA CYS A 266 -11.61 0.21 -7.35
C CYS A 266 -11.20 -0.87 -8.35
N ALA A 267 -11.57 -2.14 -8.12
CA ALA A 267 -11.27 -3.24 -9.04
C ALA A 267 -12.24 -3.26 -10.22
N ILE A 268 -12.26 -2.13 -10.95
CA ILE A 268 -13.02 -1.85 -12.15
C ILE A 268 -12.10 -1.19 -13.19
N GLY A 269 -12.30 -1.50 -14.47
CA GLY A 269 -11.54 -0.90 -15.56
C GLY A 269 -12.24 -0.96 -16.91
N PHE A 270 -11.67 -0.28 -17.88
CA PHE A 270 -12.20 -0.03 -19.22
C PHE A 270 -11.10 -0.27 -20.25
N ASP A 271 -11.42 -1.06 -21.28
CA ASP A 271 -10.49 -1.44 -22.36
C ASP A 271 -10.75 -0.68 -23.66
N GLY A 272 -11.53 0.40 -23.63
CA GLY A 272 -11.95 1.14 -24.82
C GLY A 272 -13.25 0.66 -25.43
N VAL A 273 -13.72 -0.53 -25.07
CA VAL A 273 -14.95 -1.13 -25.59
C VAL A 273 -15.91 -1.47 -24.47
N GLU A 274 -15.47 -2.12 -23.41
CA GLU A 274 -16.30 -2.64 -22.32
C GLU A 274 -15.73 -2.27 -20.95
N VAL A 275 -16.61 -2.16 -19.96
CA VAL A 275 -16.25 -1.95 -18.55
C VAL A 275 -16.30 -3.29 -17.83
N TYR A 276 -15.16 -3.67 -17.26
CA TYR A 276 -14.96 -4.90 -16.52
C TYR A 276 -14.75 -4.62 -15.04
N MET A 277 -15.29 -5.48 -14.19
CA MET A 277 -15.06 -5.42 -12.75
C MET A 277 -14.92 -6.81 -12.15
N LEU A 278 -14.20 -6.91 -11.03
CA LEU A 278 -14.18 -8.15 -10.27
C LEU A 278 -15.52 -8.34 -9.52
N PRO A 279 -15.94 -9.59 -9.25
CA PRO A 279 -17.09 -9.85 -8.41
C PRO A 279 -17.07 -9.12 -7.06
N ARG A 280 -15.89 -8.96 -6.43
CA ARG A 280 -15.75 -8.15 -5.20
C ARG A 280 -16.11 -6.68 -5.40
N ALA A 281 -15.82 -6.12 -6.57
CA ALA A 281 -16.15 -4.73 -6.91
C ALA A 281 -17.66 -4.56 -7.13
N ALA A 282 -18.29 -5.47 -7.88
CA ALA A 282 -19.73 -5.49 -8.07
C ALA A 282 -20.47 -5.61 -6.72
N ARG A 283 -20.03 -6.52 -5.85
CA ARG A 283 -20.52 -6.62 -4.46
C ARG A 283 -20.32 -5.32 -3.70
N ALA A 284 -19.17 -4.66 -3.84
CA ALA A 284 -18.86 -3.41 -3.14
C ALA A 284 -19.67 -2.18 -3.62
N LEU A 285 -20.37 -2.28 -4.76
CA LEU A 285 -21.33 -1.25 -5.18
C LEU A 285 -22.61 -1.31 -4.33
N GLU A 286 -23.06 -2.51 -3.96
CA GLU A 286 -24.20 -2.74 -3.06
C GLU A 286 -23.80 -2.69 -1.57
N ARG A 287 -22.60 -3.18 -1.25
CA ARG A 287 -22.14 -3.49 0.12
C ARG A 287 -20.80 -2.83 0.43
N ASP A 288 -20.42 -2.81 1.70
CA ASP A 288 -19.15 -2.26 2.19
C ASP A 288 -17.94 -3.07 1.71
N ARG A 289 -16.75 -2.46 1.77
CA ARG A 289 -15.52 -2.92 1.11
C ARG A 289 -14.49 -3.54 2.07
N ARG A 290 -13.47 -4.18 1.49
CA ARG A 290 -12.15 -4.46 2.10
C ARG A 290 -11.15 -3.34 1.80
N ALA A 291 -10.18 -3.11 2.69
CA ALA A 291 -9.11 -2.13 2.46
C ALA A 291 -7.73 -2.63 2.92
N SER A 292 -6.68 -2.24 2.20
CA SER A 292 -5.28 -2.58 2.51
C SER A 292 -4.33 -1.37 2.54
N GLN A 293 -4.81 -0.16 2.23
CA GLN A 293 -4.01 1.08 2.28
C GLN A 293 -4.66 2.17 3.12
N GLN A 294 -3.89 2.74 4.03
CA GLN A 294 -4.33 3.65 5.09
C GLN A 294 -5.03 4.93 4.57
N ASP A 295 -4.36 5.67 3.68
CA ASP A 295 -4.89 6.94 3.14
C ASP A 295 -6.18 6.72 2.33
N ARG A 296 -6.33 5.54 1.75
CA ARG A 296 -7.49 5.16 0.93
C ARG A 296 -8.67 4.68 1.77
N VAL A 297 -8.45 4.27 3.04
CA VAL A 297 -9.53 3.95 3.97
C VAL A 297 -10.40 5.18 4.18
N PHE A 298 -9.83 6.32 4.57
CA PHE A 298 -10.63 7.49 4.94
C PHE A 298 -11.08 8.31 3.73
N LYS A 299 -10.25 8.38 2.68
CA LYS A 299 -10.63 8.98 1.38
C LYS A 299 -11.95 8.41 0.85
N TYR A 300 -12.11 7.09 0.87
CA TYR A 300 -13.33 6.46 0.35
C TYR A 300 -14.46 6.38 1.38
N ALA A 301 -14.16 6.47 2.68
CA ALA A 301 -15.19 6.73 3.69
C ALA A 301 -15.86 8.07 3.44
N ASN A 302 -15.06 9.09 3.12
CA ASN A 302 -15.56 10.40 2.71
C ASN A 302 -16.32 10.38 1.38
N ARG A 303 -16.05 9.40 0.51
CA ARG A 303 -16.80 9.16 -0.75
C ARG A 303 -18.06 8.31 -0.58
N GLY A 304 -18.51 8.10 0.65
CA GLY A 304 -19.74 7.38 0.94
C GLY A 304 -19.65 5.86 1.01
N TYR A 305 -18.47 5.31 1.38
CA TYR A 305 -18.25 3.86 1.52
C TYR A 305 -17.72 3.43 2.90
N GLY A 306 -18.42 2.51 3.55
CA GLY A 306 -17.97 1.84 4.77
C GLY A 306 -16.94 0.74 4.53
N ILE A 307 -16.49 0.10 5.61
CA ILE A 307 -15.70 -1.14 5.59
C ILE A 307 -16.46 -2.21 6.38
N ARG A 308 -16.47 -3.43 5.84
CA ARG A 308 -17.08 -4.61 6.48
C ARG A 308 -16.06 -5.73 6.62
N ILE A 309 -15.94 -6.25 7.83
CA ILE A 309 -15.28 -7.51 8.12
C ILE A 309 -16.37 -8.59 8.06
N ILE A 310 -16.19 -9.54 7.13
CA ILE A 310 -17.21 -10.56 6.83
C ILE A 310 -17.34 -11.59 7.96
N PRO A 311 -18.47 -12.32 8.05
CA PRO A 311 -18.74 -13.23 9.17
C PRO A 311 -17.69 -14.30 9.40
N SER A 312 -17.07 -14.87 8.36
CA SER A 312 -16.01 -15.88 8.53
C SER A 312 -14.78 -15.35 9.28
N TYR A 313 -14.44 -14.07 9.09
CA TYR A 313 -13.35 -13.42 9.80
C TYR A 313 -13.73 -13.08 11.25
N VAL A 314 -14.95 -12.62 11.47
CA VAL A 314 -15.48 -12.38 12.83
C VAL A 314 -15.50 -13.69 13.63
N ASN A 315 -15.96 -14.78 13.01
CA ASN A 315 -16.01 -16.10 13.62
C ASN A 315 -14.62 -16.68 13.89
N ALA A 316 -13.62 -16.38 13.05
CA ALA A 316 -12.25 -16.84 13.28
C ALA A 316 -11.65 -16.27 14.58
N VAL A 317 -12.00 -15.03 14.95
CA VAL A 317 -11.60 -14.43 16.22
C VAL A 317 -12.25 -15.18 17.39
N GLY A 318 -13.57 -15.42 17.34
CA GLY A 318 -14.28 -16.12 18.41
C GLY A 318 -13.92 -17.61 18.55
N ASN A 319 -13.58 -18.29 17.45
CA ASN A 319 -13.17 -19.70 17.50
C ASN A 319 -11.75 -19.88 18.07
N TYR A 320 -10.86 -18.89 17.90
CA TYR A 320 -9.52 -18.93 18.46
C TYR A 320 -9.54 -18.93 20.00
N GLU A 321 -10.51 -18.21 20.61
CA GLU A 321 -10.77 -18.23 22.06
C GLU A 321 -11.15 -19.63 22.56
N SER A 322 -11.82 -20.43 21.72
CA SER A 322 -12.30 -21.77 22.07
C SER A 322 -11.24 -22.86 21.89
N ALA A 323 -10.19 -22.62 21.10
CA ALA A 323 -9.23 -23.64 20.66
C ALA A 323 -7.96 -23.76 21.54
N GLY A 324 -7.77 -22.91 22.55
CA GLY A 324 -6.76 -23.13 23.60
C GLY A 324 -5.33 -23.42 23.11
N VAL A 325 -4.88 -22.79 22.02
CA VAL A 325 -3.51 -22.97 21.53
C VAL A 325 -2.55 -22.25 22.48
N LEU A 326 -1.95 -23.04 23.38
CA LEU A 326 -0.85 -22.67 24.28
C LEU A 326 0.38 -22.22 23.48
N THR A 327 0.45 -20.95 23.12
CA THR A 327 1.73 -20.26 22.95
C THR A 327 2.17 -19.76 24.31
N THR A 328 3.42 -20.01 24.69
CA THR A 328 4.06 -19.76 26.01
C THR A 328 4.13 -18.30 26.47
N GLU A 329 3.33 -17.39 25.90
CA GLU A 329 3.18 -16.00 26.32
C GLU A 329 1.70 -15.57 26.38
N SER A 330 0.82 -16.42 26.93
CA SER A 330 -0.59 -16.08 27.11
C SER A 330 -0.78 -15.11 28.27
N SER A 331 -1.16 -13.87 27.93
CA SER A 331 -1.70 -12.86 28.85
C SER A 331 -2.91 -13.43 29.62
N PRO A 332 -3.11 -13.13 30.93
CA PRO A 332 -4.13 -13.77 31.76
C PRO A 332 -5.58 -13.30 31.49
N PHE A 333 -5.80 -12.45 30.49
CA PHE A 333 -7.11 -11.89 30.16
C PHE A 333 -7.59 -12.43 28.82
N GLY A 334 -8.84 -12.90 28.77
CA GLY A 334 -9.48 -13.38 27.56
C GLY A 334 -9.29 -12.42 26.39
N LEU A 335 -9.10 -12.96 25.18
CA LEU A 335 -8.93 -12.14 23.99
C LEU A 335 -10.18 -11.27 23.80
N PRO A 336 -10.05 -9.94 23.64
CA PRO A 336 -11.21 -9.08 23.49
C PRO A 336 -11.81 -9.22 22.07
N ASP A 337 -13.13 -9.33 21.98
CA ASP A 337 -13.85 -9.32 20.71
C ASP A 337 -13.70 -7.98 19.94
N LEU A 338 -14.05 -7.97 18.66
CA LEU A 338 -13.92 -6.79 17.80
C LEU A 338 -14.69 -5.59 18.36
N ASP A 339 -15.89 -5.81 18.91
CA ASP A 339 -16.74 -4.78 19.49
C ASP A 339 -16.13 -4.14 20.74
N THR A 340 -15.46 -4.92 21.57
CA THR A 340 -14.79 -4.49 22.79
C THR A 340 -13.58 -3.65 22.44
N ILE A 341 -12.72 -4.11 21.52
CA ILE A 341 -11.57 -3.33 21.03
C ILE A 341 -12.04 -2.00 20.42
N SER A 342 -13.09 -2.06 19.62
CA SER A 342 -13.74 -0.94 18.94
C SER A 342 -14.30 0.10 19.93
N ARG A 343 -14.97 -0.34 21.00
CA ARG A 343 -15.53 0.51 22.06
C ARG A 343 -14.43 1.17 22.90
N SER A 344 -13.46 0.38 23.35
CA SER A 344 -12.32 0.86 24.14
C SER A 344 -11.48 1.88 23.36
N SER A 345 -11.29 1.66 22.05
CA SER A 345 -10.59 2.61 21.17
C SER A 345 -11.32 3.96 21.05
N ARG A 346 -12.65 3.96 20.98
CA ARG A 346 -13.45 5.21 20.97
C ARG A 346 -13.40 5.95 22.29
N GLN A 347 -13.49 5.24 23.41
CA GLN A 347 -13.35 5.83 24.74
C GLN A 347 -11.97 6.46 24.91
N TRP A 348 -10.92 5.75 24.48
CA TRP A 348 -9.55 6.24 24.51
C TRP A 348 -9.37 7.55 23.73
N VAL A 349 -9.87 7.61 22.49
CA VAL A 349 -9.78 8.84 21.67
C VAL A 349 -10.59 9.98 22.26
N SER A 350 -11.72 9.68 22.90
CA SER A 350 -12.52 10.70 23.59
C SER A 350 -11.74 11.32 24.75
N ARG A 351 -11.14 10.50 25.62
CA ARG A 351 -10.26 10.97 26.70
C ARG A 351 -9.05 11.75 26.19
N LEU A 352 -8.50 11.36 25.04
CA LEU A 352 -7.40 12.10 24.40
C LEU A 352 -7.86 13.51 24.01
N ILE A 353 -8.99 13.63 23.31
CA ILE A 353 -9.53 14.92 22.89
C ILE A 353 -9.85 15.80 24.12
N ASP A 354 -10.50 15.23 25.14
CA ASP A 354 -10.87 15.97 26.36
C ASP A 354 -9.64 16.52 27.10
N ARG A 355 -8.57 15.70 27.24
CA ARG A 355 -7.29 16.16 27.81
C ARG A 355 -6.67 17.27 26.98
N TYR A 356 -6.67 17.12 25.66
CA TYR A 356 -6.09 18.10 24.75
C TYR A 356 -6.80 19.46 24.81
N VAL A 357 -8.14 19.44 24.89
CA VAL A 357 -8.95 20.65 25.09
C VAL A 357 -8.69 21.25 26.48
N LYS A 358 -8.60 20.42 27.53
CA LYS A 358 -8.26 20.86 28.90
C LYS A 358 -6.91 21.59 28.96
N TRP A 359 -5.94 21.19 28.14
CA TRP A 359 -4.62 21.83 28.04
C TRP A 359 -4.60 23.15 27.26
N GLY A 360 -5.76 23.66 26.81
CA GLY A 360 -5.87 25.01 26.22
C GLY A 360 -5.59 25.09 24.71
N HIS A 361 -5.40 23.95 24.04
CA HIS A 361 -5.21 23.92 22.58
C HIS A 361 -6.56 23.98 21.85
N THR A 362 -6.79 25.04 21.06
CA THR A 362 -8.13 25.29 20.51
C THR A 362 -8.21 25.50 19.00
N THR A 363 -7.17 26.01 18.32
CA THR A 363 -7.34 26.43 16.90
C THR A 363 -6.21 26.05 15.96
N THR A 364 -5.13 25.44 16.46
CA THR A 364 -3.96 25.05 15.66
C THR A 364 -3.52 23.64 16.03
N PRO A 365 -3.23 22.76 15.05
CA PRO A 365 -2.68 21.44 15.36
C PRO A 365 -1.30 21.63 15.99
N THR A 366 -1.01 20.96 17.11
CA THR A 366 0.27 21.09 17.85
C THR A 366 1.51 20.76 17.03
N ILE A 367 1.33 20.08 15.90
CA ILE A 367 2.41 19.72 15.00
C ILE A 367 2.50 20.81 13.92
N VAL A 368 3.02 21.98 14.30
CA VAL A 368 3.34 23.07 13.35
C VAL A 368 4.84 23.01 13.00
N PRO A 369 5.20 22.82 11.72
CA PRO A 369 6.57 23.03 11.23
C PRO A 369 7.04 24.45 11.48
N SER A 370 8.32 24.65 11.78
CA SER A 370 8.95 25.96 11.97
C SER A 370 9.00 26.84 10.70
N SER A 371 8.33 26.48 9.60
CA SER A 371 8.39 27.20 8.33
C SER A 371 7.06 27.29 7.55
N ILE A 372 5.91 27.38 8.23
CA ILE A 372 4.67 27.79 7.53
C ILE A 372 4.79 29.26 7.09
N SER A 373 4.63 29.53 5.79
CA SER A 373 4.65 30.89 5.25
C SER A 373 3.61 31.77 5.97
N PRO A 374 3.90 33.07 6.23
CA PRO A 374 2.96 33.96 6.91
C PRO A 374 1.58 34.04 6.24
N GLN A 375 1.51 33.78 4.93
CA GLN A 375 0.28 33.78 4.14
C GLN A 375 -0.66 32.60 4.47
N ILE A 376 -0.12 31.40 4.74
CA ILE A 376 -0.93 30.24 5.17
C ILE A 376 -1.47 30.49 6.58
N ARG A 377 -0.65 31.05 7.49
CA ARG A 377 -1.10 31.44 8.84
C ARG A 377 -2.22 32.49 8.82
N ALA A 378 -2.17 33.44 7.89
CA ALA A 378 -3.21 34.45 7.72
C ALA A 378 -4.52 33.90 7.13
N SER A 379 -4.46 32.75 6.43
CA SER A 379 -5.65 32.07 5.88
C SER A 379 -6.41 31.21 6.90
N TRP A 380 -5.82 30.96 8.08
CA TRP A 380 -6.46 30.24 9.16
C TRP A 380 -7.47 31.17 9.81
N LEU A 381 -8.70 31.14 9.27
CA LEU A 381 -9.89 31.71 9.91
C LEU A 381 -9.89 31.34 11.40
N GLN A 382 -10.38 32.24 12.26
CA GLN A 382 -10.62 31.96 13.67
C GLN A 382 -11.52 30.72 13.81
N GLU A 383 -10.88 29.55 13.91
CA GLU A 383 -11.55 28.26 13.99
C GLU A 383 -12.11 28.11 15.41
N ALA A 384 -13.41 27.90 15.58
CA ALA A 384 -14.00 27.69 16.91
C ALA A 384 -13.81 26.26 17.44
N ARG A 385 -13.29 25.33 16.61
CA ARG A 385 -13.20 23.89 16.89
C ARG A 385 -11.75 23.43 17.00
N PRO A 386 -11.43 22.50 17.93
CA PRO A 386 -10.11 21.89 18.01
C PRO A 386 -9.71 21.22 16.69
N VAL A 387 -8.47 21.48 16.24
CA VAL A 387 -7.90 20.91 15.02
C VAL A 387 -7.01 19.71 15.36
N PHE A 388 -7.28 18.56 14.74
CA PHE A 388 -6.52 17.32 14.90
C PHE A 388 -6.02 16.79 13.56
N THR A 389 -5.02 15.91 13.63
CA THR A 389 -4.52 15.12 12.51
C THR A 389 -4.37 13.66 12.94
N HIS A 390 -4.54 12.72 12.00
CA HIS A 390 -4.29 11.30 12.24
C HIS A 390 -2.87 11.00 12.73
N ALA A 391 -1.89 11.84 12.37
CA ALA A 391 -0.52 11.76 12.84
C ALA A 391 -0.39 11.79 14.37
N MET A 392 -1.32 12.46 15.08
CA MET A 392 -1.27 12.58 16.55
C MET A 392 -1.50 11.24 17.27
N LEU A 393 -2.06 10.25 16.59
CA LEU A 393 -2.35 8.93 17.16
C LEU A 393 -1.19 7.94 17.05
N GLU A 394 -0.19 8.25 16.21
CA GLU A 394 0.96 7.40 15.96
C GLU A 394 2.17 7.87 16.81
N SER A 395 2.74 6.99 17.63
CA SER A 395 3.97 7.28 18.38
C SER A 395 5.20 6.70 17.69
N ARG A 396 6.39 7.27 17.95
CA ARG A 396 7.66 6.79 17.38
C ARG A 396 7.96 5.33 17.72
N ASN A 397 7.39 4.84 18.81
CA ASN A 397 7.65 3.50 19.32
C ASN A 397 6.85 2.43 18.57
N GLN A 398 5.72 2.75 17.89
CA GLN A 398 4.79 1.78 17.27
C GLN A 398 5.33 1.06 16.02
N SER A 399 6.63 0.76 15.99
CA SER A 399 7.29 -0.04 14.95
C SER A 399 6.88 -1.50 15.03
N ASN A 400 6.28 -2.01 13.95
CA ASN A 400 6.11 -3.44 13.73
C ASN A 400 7.51 -4.11 13.58
N PRO A 401 7.79 -5.24 14.26
CA PRO A 401 9.02 -6.02 14.05
C PRO A 401 9.23 -6.46 12.58
N ASP A 402 8.16 -6.56 11.78
CA ASP A 402 8.27 -6.72 10.34
C ASP A 402 8.73 -5.40 9.69
N SER A 403 10.04 -5.32 9.44
CA SER A 403 10.88 -4.16 9.14
C SER A 403 10.50 -3.34 7.87
N PHE A 404 9.42 -3.70 7.18
CA PHE A 404 9.05 -3.15 5.88
C PHE A 404 8.12 -1.92 5.95
N ASN A 405 7.39 -1.73 7.07
CA ASN A 405 6.58 -0.53 7.29
C ASN A 405 6.25 -0.30 8.79
N PRO A 406 7.06 0.47 9.54
CA PRO A 406 6.90 0.61 10.98
C PRO A 406 5.85 1.63 11.42
N ARG A 407 5.17 2.35 10.52
CA ARG A 407 4.15 3.36 10.91
C ARG A 407 2.94 3.24 10.02
N SER A 408 1.96 2.48 10.51
CA SER A 408 0.69 2.32 9.82
C SER A 408 -0.46 2.21 10.81
N CYS A 409 -1.53 2.98 10.63
CA CYS A 409 -2.81 2.79 11.31
C CYS A 409 -3.43 1.40 11.03
N LEU A 410 -2.95 0.66 10.03
CA LEU A 410 -3.31 -0.73 9.76
C LEU A 410 -2.35 -1.73 10.43
N SER A 411 -1.44 -1.30 11.31
CA SER A 411 -0.53 -2.19 12.05
C SER A 411 -1.26 -3.06 13.08
N SER A 412 -2.37 -2.56 13.65
CA SER A 412 -3.27 -3.35 14.48
C SER A 412 -4.72 -2.88 14.36
N PHE A 413 -5.66 -3.77 14.69
CA PHE A 413 -7.09 -3.43 14.66
C PHE A 413 -7.43 -2.31 15.64
N ALA A 414 -6.89 -2.35 16.87
CA ALA A 414 -7.13 -1.31 17.86
C ALA A 414 -6.63 0.07 17.40
N LEU A 415 -5.44 0.13 16.77
CA LEU A 415 -4.94 1.40 16.24
C LEU A 415 -5.85 1.91 15.10
N LEU A 416 -6.26 1.04 14.17
CA LEU A 416 -7.23 1.40 13.13
C LEU A 416 -8.49 2.00 13.76
N MET A 417 -9.04 1.36 14.79
CA MET A 417 -10.26 1.84 15.45
C MET A 417 -10.07 3.17 16.19
N ARG A 418 -8.87 3.51 16.66
CA ARG A 418 -8.56 4.87 17.16
C ARG A 418 -8.61 5.90 16.04
N HIS A 419 -8.06 5.60 14.86
CA HIS A 419 -8.17 6.51 13.71
C HIS A 419 -9.63 6.65 13.24
N VAL A 420 -10.39 5.56 13.23
CA VAL A 420 -11.84 5.57 12.95
C VAL A 420 -12.57 6.47 13.94
N ALA A 421 -12.30 6.33 15.24
CA ALA A 421 -12.93 7.16 16.27
C ALA A 421 -12.63 8.66 16.09
N LEU A 422 -11.40 9.01 15.71
CA LEU A 422 -11.02 10.40 15.41
C LEU A 422 -11.80 10.93 14.21
N TRP A 423 -11.88 10.16 13.12
CA TRP A 423 -12.70 10.52 11.96
C TRP A 423 -14.18 10.67 12.32
N GLU A 424 -14.76 9.75 13.10
CA GLU A 424 -16.15 9.83 13.55
C GLU A 424 -16.43 11.11 14.36
N ARG A 425 -15.49 11.53 15.21
CA ARG A 425 -15.58 12.78 15.97
C ARG A 425 -15.59 13.99 15.04
N SER A 426 -14.83 13.96 13.95
CA SER A 426 -14.83 15.01 12.93
C SER A 426 -16.13 15.05 12.14
N VAL A 427 -16.63 13.89 11.68
CA VAL A 427 -17.92 13.81 10.98
C VAL A 427 -19.08 14.32 11.83
N LYS A 428 -19.05 14.06 13.14
CA LYS A 428 -20.04 14.58 14.11
C LYS A 428 -19.85 16.07 14.45
N GLY A 429 -18.84 16.73 13.90
CA GLY A 429 -18.59 18.16 14.08
C GLY A 429 -17.91 18.55 15.39
N HIS A 430 -17.41 17.59 16.17
CA HIS A 430 -16.72 17.89 17.43
C HIS A 430 -15.30 18.45 17.23
N ILE A 431 -14.65 18.07 16.13
CA ILE A 431 -13.29 18.48 15.79
C ILE A 431 -13.16 18.80 14.29
N ARG A 432 -12.19 19.64 13.92
CA ARG A 432 -11.72 19.76 12.54
C ARG A 432 -10.57 18.78 12.35
N LEU A 433 -10.67 17.89 11.37
CA LEU A 433 -9.62 16.93 11.04
C LEU A 433 -8.87 17.42 9.79
N GLN A 434 -7.56 17.65 9.92
CA GLN A 434 -6.69 17.87 8.76
C GLN A 434 -6.41 16.52 8.10
N GLU A 435 -7.02 16.30 6.94
CA GLU A 435 -6.86 15.08 6.14
C GLU A 435 -5.59 15.09 5.28
N ASP A 436 -5.00 16.26 5.03
CA ASP A 436 -3.75 16.48 4.30
C ASP A 436 -2.51 16.08 5.10
N ILE A 437 -2.59 16.21 6.43
CA ILE A 437 -1.65 15.67 7.41
C ILE A 437 -2.21 14.32 7.86
N TRP A 438 -2.31 13.35 6.95
CA TRP A 438 -2.69 12.00 7.35
C TRP A 438 -1.59 11.36 8.22
N ALA A 439 -1.84 10.15 8.73
CA ALA A 439 -0.79 9.23 9.15
C ALA A 439 0.04 8.82 7.93
N SER A 440 0.71 9.81 7.36
CA SER A 440 1.65 9.61 6.30
C SER A 440 2.69 8.65 6.84
N GLN A 441 3.06 7.67 6.03
CA GLN A 441 4.33 7.01 6.23
C GLN A 441 5.48 8.03 6.28
N VAL A 442 5.23 9.31 5.95
CA VAL A 442 6.26 10.32 5.89
C VAL A 442 5.75 11.75 6.09
N TYR A 443 6.12 12.25 7.25
CA TYR A 443 5.94 13.60 7.73
C TYR A 443 6.86 14.54 6.97
N SER A 444 6.37 15.16 5.89
CA SER A 444 7.21 16.04 5.06
C SER A 444 7.63 17.32 5.79
N ASP A 445 6.91 17.73 6.84
CA ASP A 445 7.18 19.03 7.44
C ASP A 445 7.57 18.95 8.94
N LEU A 446 7.57 17.75 9.53
CA LEU A 446 7.59 17.60 11.01
C LEU A 446 8.61 16.60 11.55
N THR A 447 9.30 15.91 10.66
CA THR A 447 10.58 15.28 10.98
C THR A 447 11.65 15.98 10.17
N VAL A 448 12.87 15.99 10.68
CA VAL A 448 14.06 16.50 9.99
C VAL A 448 14.24 15.86 8.58
N ASP A 449 13.46 14.80 8.26
CA ASP A 449 13.68 13.88 7.13
C ASP A 449 12.51 13.70 6.11
N GLY A 450 11.53 14.61 5.98
CA GLY A 450 10.85 14.95 4.69
C GLY A 450 10.10 14.00 3.68
N TYR A 451 10.24 12.68 3.55
CA TYR A 451 9.93 11.95 2.24
C TYR A 451 8.75 10.93 2.04
N SER A 452 7.56 11.22 1.42
CA SER A 452 6.36 10.33 1.18
C SER A 452 6.55 8.87 0.61
N TYR A 453 5.63 7.92 0.94
CA TYR A 453 5.67 6.49 0.46
C TYR A 453 5.59 6.36 -1.07
N TYR A 454 4.92 7.31 -1.72
CA TYR A 454 4.77 7.37 -3.17
C TYR A 454 5.90 8.14 -3.86
N ASP A 455 6.94 8.53 -3.12
CA ASP A 455 8.11 9.26 -3.64
C ASP A 455 7.75 10.48 -4.47
N THR A 456 6.63 11.12 -4.14
CA THR A 456 6.11 12.26 -4.89
C THR A 456 6.02 13.45 -3.93
N PRO A 457 6.64 14.58 -4.26
CA PRO A 457 6.55 15.76 -3.43
C PRO A 457 5.13 16.33 -3.54
N LYS A 458 4.58 16.81 -2.42
CA LYS A 458 3.20 17.31 -2.37
C LYS A 458 3.14 18.69 -3.04
N TYR A 459 2.66 18.70 -4.28
CA TYR A 459 2.33 19.94 -4.99
C TYR A 459 0.82 19.95 -5.32
N PRO A 460 0.04 20.92 -4.82
CA PRO A 460 -1.40 20.95 -5.02
C PRO A 460 -1.79 20.98 -6.51
N TRP A 461 -2.76 20.15 -6.87
CA TRP A 461 -3.36 20.14 -8.21
C TRP A 461 -4.65 20.97 -8.19
N ASP A 462 -4.50 22.29 -8.34
CA ASP A 462 -5.57 23.29 -8.32
C ASP A 462 -5.28 24.45 -9.30
N GLU A 463 -6.09 25.51 -9.24
CA GLU A 463 -5.99 26.69 -10.12
C GLU A 463 -4.62 27.41 -10.05
N ASN A 464 -3.84 27.21 -8.98
CA ASN A 464 -2.51 27.80 -8.81
C ASN A 464 -1.38 26.88 -9.32
N PHE A 465 -1.72 25.70 -9.86
CA PHE A 465 -0.74 24.76 -10.36
C PHE A 465 0.05 25.33 -11.55
N THR A 466 1.38 25.28 -11.47
CA THR A 466 2.27 25.61 -12.60
C THR A 466 3.27 24.49 -12.84
N LEU A 467 3.59 24.21 -14.11
CA LEU A 467 4.57 23.17 -14.45
C LEU A 467 5.98 23.55 -13.95
N GLU A 468 6.36 24.82 -14.07
CA GLU A 468 7.64 25.35 -13.59
C GLU A 468 7.75 25.27 -12.07
N GLY A 469 6.69 25.66 -11.35
CA GLY A 469 6.67 25.55 -9.89
C GLY A 469 6.74 24.11 -9.42
N PHE A 470 6.09 23.18 -10.14
CA PHE A 470 6.18 21.76 -9.82
C PHE A 470 7.57 21.18 -10.11
N ALA A 471 8.17 21.52 -11.24
CA ALA A 471 9.55 21.14 -11.59
C ALA A 471 10.55 21.61 -10.52
N ALA A 472 10.49 22.89 -10.12
CA ALA A 472 11.33 23.43 -9.05
C ALA A 472 11.11 22.72 -7.70
N HIS A 473 9.88 22.27 -7.43
CA HIS A 473 9.56 21.50 -6.23
C HIS A 473 10.16 20.09 -6.26
N ILE A 474 10.19 19.44 -7.44
CA ILE A 474 10.90 18.16 -7.64
C ILE A 474 12.41 18.33 -7.43
N ASP A 475 13.00 19.41 -7.95
CA ASP A 475 14.44 19.69 -7.77
C ASP A 475 14.78 19.92 -6.30
N THR A 476 13.92 20.67 -5.59
CA THR A 476 14.05 20.89 -4.14
C THR A 476 13.94 19.56 -3.38
N TYR A 477 13.00 18.69 -3.77
CA TYR A 477 12.82 17.37 -3.16
C TYR A 477 14.05 16.47 -3.32
N ASN A 478 14.63 16.37 -4.52
CA ASN A 478 15.87 15.61 -4.74
C ASN A 478 17.05 16.22 -3.98
N THR A 479 17.17 17.55 -3.96
CA THR A 479 18.26 18.25 -3.24
C THR A 479 18.16 18.06 -1.73
N ALA A 480 16.95 18.11 -1.17
CA ALA A 480 16.72 17.88 0.25
C ALA A 480 17.18 16.47 0.65
N LEU A 481 16.96 15.47 -0.21
CA LEU A 481 17.41 14.11 0.04
C LEU A 481 18.93 14.01 0.09
N SER A 482 19.63 14.59 -0.88
CA SER A 482 21.09 14.65 -0.86
C SER A 482 21.60 15.33 0.41
N ASN A 483 20.96 16.42 0.84
CA ASN A 483 21.35 17.15 2.04
C ASN A 483 21.09 16.36 3.34
N ALA A 484 19.98 15.64 3.45
CA ALA A 484 19.66 14.83 4.62
C ALA A 484 20.72 13.73 4.83
N MET A 485 21.09 13.03 3.75
CA MET A 485 22.17 12.03 3.80
C MET A 485 23.52 12.62 4.26
N LEU A 486 23.85 13.82 3.79
CA LEU A 486 25.08 14.52 4.19
C LEU A 486 25.07 14.93 5.67
N GLN A 487 23.92 15.36 6.20
CA GLN A 487 23.80 15.77 7.61
C GLN A 487 23.95 14.62 8.59
N ASP A 488 23.42 13.45 8.27
CA ASP A 488 23.55 12.27 9.13
C ASP A 488 25.01 11.79 9.24
N THR A 489 25.78 11.97 8.17
CA THR A 489 27.23 11.66 8.16
C THR A 489 28.02 12.56 9.12
N ALA A 490 27.62 13.82 9.27
CA ALA A 490 28.25 14.76 10.20
C ALA A 490 28.06 14.37 11.68
N ARG A 491 27.14 13.44 11.99
CA ARG A 491 26.86 12.93 13.35
C ARG A 491 27.65 11.68 13.74
N GLY A 492 28.49 11.14 12.86
CA GLY A 492 29.61 10.27 13.26
C GLY A 492 29.46 8.75 13.09
N GLU A 493 28.41 8.24 12.44
CA GLU A 493 28.21 6.79 12.22
C GLU A 493 28.53 6.34 10.76
N ILE A 494 29.84 6.33 10.38
CA ILE A 494 30.59 5.51 9.35
C ILE A 494 30.07 5.46 7.85
N PRO A 495 30.91 5.43 6.76
CA PRO A 495 32.27 4.84 6.65
C PRO A 495 33.43 5.63 6.01
N THR A 496 34.65 5.24 6.46
CA THR A 496 36.01 5.18 5.87
C THR A 496 36.50 6.15 4.77
N SER A 497 35.66 6.79 3.96
CA SER A 497 36.02 7.94 3.14
C SER A 497 34.81 8.88 2.92
N GLN A 498 34.86 10.07 3.52
CA GLN A 498 33.85 11.12 3.34
C GLN A 498 33.59 11.42 1.85
N ALA A 499 34.63 11.37 1.00
CA ALA A 499 34.54 11.73 -0.41
C ALA A 499 33.64 10.81 -1.25
N ALA A 500 33.60 9.49 -0.98
CA ALA A 500 32.70 8.60 -1.71
C ALA A 500 31.25 8.72 -1.24
N PHE A 501 31.04 9.05 0.04
CA PHE A 501 29.72 9.35 0.57
C PHE A 501 29.17 10.64 -0.06
N ASP A 502 29.96 11.72 -0.07
CA ASP A 502 29.58 13.00 -0.65
C ASP A 502 29.28 12.89 -2.15
N LEU A 503 30.07 12.08 -2.86
CA LEU A 503 29.83 11.76 -4.28
C LEU A 503 28.52 11.00 -4.44
N LEU A 504 28.27 9.98 -3.62
CA LEU A 504 27.07 9.15 -3.67
C LEU A 504 25.80 9.97 -3.38
N ALA A 505 25.84 10.83 -2.36
CA ALA A 505 24.71 11.68 -1.97
C ALA A 505 24.30 12.65 -3.10
N LYS A 506 25.28 13.23 -3.82
CA LYS A 506 25.03 14.13 -4.97
C LYS A 506 24.46 13.43 -6.20
N MET A 507 24.58 12.11 -6.28
CA MET A 507 24.01 11.32 -7.39
C MET A 507 22.54 10.94 -7.17
N GLY A 508 22.01 11.11 -5.96
CA GLY A 508 20.65 10.70 -5.62
C GLY A 508 19.60 11.47 -6.41
N VAL A 509 18.80 10.77 -7.21
CA VAL A 509 17.65 11.32 -7.95
C VAL A 509 16.49 10.36 -7.76
N ARG A 510 15.43 10.80 -7.06
CA ARG A 510 14.26 9.95 -6.73
C ARG A 510 13.10 10.14 -7.69
N MET A 511 13.00 11.34 -8.23
CA MET A 511 11.97 11.73 -9.16
C MET A 511 12.59 12.64 -10.19
N THR A 512 12.19 12.48 -11.44
CA THR A 512 12.77 13.21 -12.58
C THR A 512 11.66 13.64 -13.51
N TYR A 513 11.94 14.62 -14.35
CA TYR A 513 10.95 15.19 -15.26
C TYR A 513 11.60 15.61 -16.56
N ALA A 514 10.80 15.65 -17.63
CA ALA A 514 11.20 16.07 -18.96
C ALA A 514 10.01 16.64 -19.71
N SER A 515 10.28 17.35 -20.81
CA SER A 515 9.22 17.85 -21.71
C SER A 515 8.64 16.76 -22.61
N ASP A 516 9.34 15.63 -22.75
CA ASP A 516 9.06 14.58 -23.73
C ASP A 516 9.35 13.18 -23.14
N VAL A 517 8.60 12.18 -23.59
CA VAL A 517 8.80 10.78 -23.14
C VAL A 517 10.14 10.21 -23.61
N SER A 518 10.62 10.58 -24.78
CA SER A 518 11.92 10.09 -25.27
C SER A 518 13.06 10.55 -24.36
N GLN A 519 12.94 11.76 -23.82
CA GLN A 519 13.88 12.30 -22.82
C GLN A 519 13.72 11.59 -21.47
N ILE A 520 12.49 11.38 -20.96
CA ILE A 520 12.29 10.74 -19.65
C ILE A 520 12.79 9.28 -19.59
N LEU A 521 12.85 8.62 -20.75
CA LEU A 521 13.35 7.26 -20.91
C LEU A 521 14.85 7.19 -21.25
N ASP A 522 15.52 8.34 -21.38
CA ASP A 522 16.97 8.45 -21.61
C ASP A 522 17.75 8.20 -20.30
N PRO A 523 18.97 7.63 -20.36
CA PRO A 523 19.79 7.42 -19.17
C PRO A 523 20.08 8.66 -18.32
N ALA A 524 20.00 9.88 -18.89
CA ALA A 524 20.12 11.12 -18.13
C ALA A 524 18.97 11.34 -17.12
N HIS A 525 17.83 10.67 -17.33
CA HIS A 525 16.65 10.73 -16.46
C HIS A 525 16.41 9.38 -15.76
N ASP A 526 17.45 8.57 -15.57
CA ASP A 526 17.34 7.38 -14.74
C ASP A 526 17.25 7.76 -13.26
N ILE A 527 16.39 7.07 -12.51
CA ILE A 527 16.29 7.24 -11.06
C ILE A 527 17.50 6.56 -10.43
N VAL A 528 18.15 7.26 -9.51
CA VAL A 528 19.36 6.82 -8.83
C VAL A 528 19.14 6.86 -7.33
N VAL A 529 19.17 5.68 -6.71
CA VAL A 529 19.00 5.49 -5.28
C VAL A 529 20.35 5.10 -4.67
N PRO A 530 20.92 5.92 -3.78
CA PRO A 530 22.15 5.57 -3.08
C PRO A 530 21.86 4.58 -1.94
N ILE A 531 22.57 3.45 -1.92
CA ILE A 531 22.41 2.39 -0.92
C ILE A 531 23.77 1.85 -0.44
N PHE A 532 23.75 1.04 0.63
CA PHE A 532 24.93 0.41 1.19
C PHE A 532 24.74 -1.11 1.27
N LEU A 533 25.63 -1.86 0.62
CA LEU A 533 25.55 -3.32 0.52
C LEU A 533 26.95 -3.92 0.59
N SER A 534 27.07 -5.21 0.93
CA SER A 534 28.33 -5.93 0.75
C SER A 534 28.60 -6.19 -0.74
N GLU A 535 29.87 -6.26 -1.13
CA GLU A 535 30.24 -6.58 -2.53
C GLU A 535 29.65 -7.93 -2.99
N GLY A 536 29.56 -8.90 -2.07
CA GLY A 536 28.91 -10.18 -2.32
C GLY A 536 27.44 -10.03 -2.72
N CYS A 537 26.66 -9.25 -1.95
CA CYS A 537 25.27 -8.95 -2.27
C CYS A 537 25.12 -8.24 -3.62
N VAL A 538 25.99 -7.27 -3.93
CA VAL A 538 25.97 -6.56 -5.22
C VAL A 538 26.15 -7.51 -6.40
N ARG A 539 27.16 -8.39 -6.35
CA ARG A 539 27.42 -9.38 -7.41
C ARG A 539 26.22 -10.30 -7.60
N LEU A 540 25.69 -10.81 -6.48
CA LEU A 540 24.59 -11.75 -6.46
C LEU A 540 23.30 -11.15 -7.03
N ILE A 541 22.92 -9.95 -6.58
CA ILE A 541 21.75 -9.24 -7.08
C ILE A 541 21.87 -8.96 -8.59
N ASN A 542 23.01 -8.42 -9.03
CA ASN A 542 23.23 -8.12 -10.44
C ASN A 542 23.17 -9.38 -11.32
N GLN A 543 23.71 -10.51 -10.84
CA GLN A 543 23.62 -11.78 -11.54
C GLN A 543 22.17 -12.27 -11.66
N THR A 544 21.42 -12.28 -10.55
CA THR A 544 20.02 -12.72 -10.54
C THR A 544 19.15 -11.86 -11.47
N ILE A 545 19.34 -10.54 -11.46
CA ILE A 545 18.59 -9.61 -12.32
C ILE A 545 18.98 -9.81 -13.79
N ARG A 546 20.27 -10.02 -14.09
CA ARG A 546 20.74 -10.32 -15.45
C ARG A 546 20.05 -11.55 -16.02
N GLU A 547 20.03 -12.64 -15.25
CA GLU A 547 19.42 -13.91 -15.65
C GLU A 547 17.91 -13.78 -15.83
N ALA A 548 17.23 -13.07 -14.91
CA ALA A 548 15.81 -12.78 -15.00
C ALA A 548 15.45 -11.98 -16.27
N LEU A 549 16.17 -10.89 -16.54
CA LEU A 549 15.97 -10.05 -17.72
C LEU A 549 16.27 -10.80 -19.02
N PHE A 550 17.32 -11.63 -19.03
CA PHE A 550 17.63 -12.48 -20.19
C PHE A 550 16.51 -13.48 -20.47
N LYS A 551 15.96 -14.12 -19.42
CA LYS A 551 14.79 -15.01 -19.54
C LYS A 551 13.54 -14.28 -20.04
N ALA A 552 13.38 -13.01 -19.66
CA ALA A 552 12.30 -12.14 -20.15
C ALA A 552 12.53 -11.59 -21.57
N GLY A 553 13.61 -12.01 -22.26
CA GLY A 553 13.88 -11.63 -23.65
C GLY A 553 14.61 -10.30 -23.83
N VAL A 554 15.11 -9.67 -22.76
CA VAL A 554 15.90 -8.43 -22.84
C VAL A 554 17.32 -8.75 -23.31
N ARG A 555 17.70 -8.15 -24.44
CA ARG A 555 19.05 -8.27 -25.00
C ARG A 555 19.99 -7.26 -24.31
N HIS A 556 21.10 -7.73 -23.77
CA HIS A 556 22.11 -6.92 -23.07
C HIS A 556 21.58 -6.11 -21.88
N PRO A 557 21.06 -6.76 -20.82
CA PRO A 557 20.56 -6.07 -19.64
C PRO A 557 21.68 -5.25 -18.97
N LYS A 558 21.38 -4.00 -18.62
CA LYS A 558 22.26 -3.17 -17.79
C LYS A 558 22.20 -3.67 -16.34
N MET A 559 23.32 -3.56 -15.64
CA MET A 559 23.38 -3.95 -14.23
C MET A 559 22.83 -2.80 -13.38
N PRO A 560 21.81 -3.04 -12.54
CA PRO A 560 21.18 -1.97 -11.76
C PRO A 560 22.06 -1.49 -10.60
N LEU A 561 23.01 -2.30 -10.10
CA LEU A 561 23.87 -1.94 -8.99
C LEU A 561 25.31 -1.68 -9.44
N ARG A 562 25.88 -0.54 -9.05
CA ARG A 562 27.28 -0.18 -9.30
C ARG A 562 27.98 0.30 -8.03
N VAL A 563 29.09 -0.34 -7.67
CA VAL A 563 29.92 0.08 -6.52
C VAL A 563 30.63 1.40 -6.85
N ILE A 564 30.59 2.36 -5.92
CA ILE A 564 31.43 3.56 -5.99
C ILE A 564 32.75 3.29 -5.27
N ASN A 565 33.84 3.14 -6.03
CA ASN A 565 35.16 2.99 -5.43
C ASN A 565 35.68 4.37 -4.99
N SER A 566 35.86 4.59 -3.68
CA SER A 566 36.74 5.66 -3.22
C SER A 566 38.17 5.27 -3.59
N VAL A 567 38.71 5.88 -4.63
CA VAL A 567 40.12 5.67 -4.98
C VAL A 567 40.97 6.27 -3.86
N ASN A 568 41.57 5.40 -3.05
CA ASN A 568 42.99 5.53 -2.74
C ASN A 568 43.69 4.23 -3.18
N VAL A 569 43.94 4.14 -4.50
CA VAL A 569 44.77 3.10 -5.13
C VAL A 569 46.17 3.02 -4.51
N LYS A 570 46.59 4.02 -3.70
CA LYS A 570 47.82 3.97 -2.92
C LYS A 570 47.78 3.10 -1.65
N GLU A 571 46.60 2.72 -1.13
CA GLU A 571 46.51 1.80 0.02
C GLU A 571 46.30 0.35 -0.40
N LYS A 572 45.75 0.08 -1.60
CA LYS A 572 45.56 -1.29 -2.10
C LYS A 572 46.90 -2.01 -2.30
N ASN A 573 47.91 -1.30 -2.79
CA ASN A 573 49.27 -1.85 -2.98
C ASN A 573 50.07 -2.04 -1.67
N ARG A 574 49.50 -1.75 -0.49
CA ARG A 574 50.16 -1.94 0.81
C ARG A 574 49.57 -3.11 1.63
N ARG A 575 48.50 -3.75 1.15
CA ARG A 575 47.83 -4.88 1.82
C ARG A 575 47.82 -6.18 1.01
N ASP A 576 48.63 -6.27 -0.04
CA ASP A 576 48.94 -7.56 -0.69
C ASP A 576 49.97 -8.32 0.13
N ASN A 577 49.55 -8.76 1.31
CA ASN A 577 50.12 -9.87 2.05
C ASN A 577 49.18 -10.18 3.23
N THR A 578 48.20 -11.05 3.03
CA THR A 578 47.81 -12.15 3.96
C THR A 578 46.47 -12.81 3.59
N ASN A 579 46.49 -14.16 3.63
CA ASN A 579 45.46 -15.18 3.92
C ASN A 579 43.99 -15.02 3.47
N ALA A 580 43.38 -16.15 3.10
CA ALA A 580 41.96 -16.33 2.74
C ALA A 580 40.94 -15.74 3.75
N MET A 581 41.30 -15.53 5.02
CA MET A 581 40.48 -14.80 6.00
C MET A 581 40.34 -13.30 5.69
N ALA A 582 41.32 -12.67 5.05
CA ALA A 582 41.25 -11.28 4.62
C ALA A 582 40.29 -11.12 3.43
N GLU A 583 40.28 -12.06 2.49
CA GLU A 583 39.31 -12.08 1.38
C GLU A 583 37.87 -12.27 1.88
N ALA A 584 37.66 -13.14 2.89
CA ALA A 584 36.35 -13.30 3.54
C ALA A 584 35.89 -12.02 4.27
N ARG A 585 36.80 -11.30 4.93
CA ARG A 585 36.51 -10.00 5.57
C ARG A 585 36.23 -8.88 4.56
N VAL A 586 36.92 -8.88 3.41
CA VAL A 586 36.67 -7.94 2.30
C VAL A 586 35.31 -8.21 1.64
N ALA A 587 34.92 -9.47 1.48
CA ALA A 587 33.61 -9.83 0.94
C ALA A 587 32.43 -9.42 1.84
N GLN A 588 32.67 -9.24 3.15
CA GLN A 588 31.69 -8.77 4.14
C GLN A 588 31.72 -7.25 4.37
N ALA A 589 32.67 -6.52 3.76
CA ALA A 589 32.73 -5.07 3.90
C ALA A 589 31.54 -4.41 3.20
N ILE A 590 30.79 -3.58 3.92
CA ILE A 590 29.71 -2.76 3.38
C ILE A 590 30.33 -1.64 2.53
N VAL A 591 29.89 -1.53 1.27
CA VAL A 591 30.38 -0.55 0.30
C VAL A 591 29.26 0.38 -0.17
N PRO A 592 29.57 1.63 -0.56
CA PRO A 592 28.61 2.54 -1.18
C PRO A 592 28.25 2.05 -2.61
N VAL A 593 26.95 1.98 -2.88
CA VAL A 593 26.40 1.43 -4.13
C VAL A 593 25.37 2.39 -4.72
N VAL A 594 25.49 2.61 -6.03
CA VAL A 594 24.49 3.29 -6.85
C VAL A 594 23.51 2.25 -7.36
N TRP A 595 22.25 2.36 -6.96
CA TRP A 595 21.16 1.60 -7.54
C TRP A 595 20.44 2.45 -8.59
N THR A 596 20.50 2.03 -9.84
CA THR A 596 19.90 2.73 -10.99
C THR A 596 18.64 2.00 -11.46
N LEU A 597 17.55 2.73 -11.63
CA LEU A 597 16.34 2.26 -12.28
C LEU A 597 16.28 2.81 -13.70
N ASP A 598 16.75 2.02 -14.65
CA ASP A 598 16.70 2.37 -16.06
C ASP A 598 15.32 2.13 -16.68
N ASN A 599 15.17 2.45 -17.95
CA ASN A 599 13.93 2.27 -18.71
C ASN A 599 13.48 0.80 -18.89
N ILE A 600 14.25 -0.19 -18.40
CA ILE A 600 13.87 -1.60 -18.40
C ILE A 600 13.59 -2.09 -16.97
N PHE A 601 14.52 -1.85 -16.05
CA PHE A 601 14.44 -2.28 -14.65
C PHE A 601 13.36 -1.55 -13.86
N MET A 602 12.86 -0.41 -14.35
CA MET A 602 11.73 0.29 -13.73
C MET A 602 10.43 -0.52 -13.74
N TRP A 603 10.29 -1.51 -14.63
CA TRP A 603 9.07 -2.29 -14.77
C TRP A 603 8.97 -3.39 -13.71
N GLN A 604 7.89 -3.37 -12.94
CA GLN A 604 7.53 -4.48 -12.05
C GLN A 604 6.89 -5.63 -12.84
N LYS A 605 6.85 -6.82 -12.21
CA LYS A 605 6.23 -8.06 -12.73
C LYS A 605 6.90 -8.68 -13.95
N VAL A 606 8.12 -8.25 -14.28
CA VAL A 606 8.96 -8.91 -15.31
C VAL A 606 9.42 -10.30 -14.85
N ASP A 607 9.91 -10.40 -13.62
CA ASP A 607 10.29 -11.66 -12.96
C ASP A 607 10.05 -11.47 -11.45
N ARG A 608 9.50 -12.50 -10.80
CA ARG A 608 9.18 -12.46 -9.37
C ARG A 608 10.41 -12.13 -8.51
N ARG A 609 11.59 -12.67 -8.84
CA ARG A 609 12.83 -12.44 -8.07
C ARG A 609 13.24 -10.98 -8.15
N MET A 610 13.03 -10.33 -9.30
CA MET A 610 13.30 -8.90 -9.45
C MET A 610 12.40 -8.07 -8.56
N ASP A 611 11.09 -8.38 -8.51
CA ASP A 611 10.14 -7.68 -7.63
C ASP A 611 10.52 -7.83 -6.15
N GLU A 612 10.90 -9.05 -5.72
CA GLU A 612 11.33 -9.31 -4.34
C GLU A 612 12.64 -8.60 -3.99
N ILE A 613 13.63 -8.63 -4.88
CA ILE A 613 14.89 -7.88 -4.72
C ILE A 613 14.61 -6.37 -4.67
N PHE A 614 13.75 -5.86 -5.54
CA PHE A 614 13.37 -4.45 -5.58
C PHE A 614 12.80 -3.98 -4.24
N GLU A 615 11.85 -4.73 -3.66
CA GLU A 615 11.27 -4.40 -2.36
C GLU A 615 12.29 -4.57 -1.22
N LEU A 616 13.20 -5.56 -1.30
CA LEU A 616 14.27 -5.75 -0.34
C LEU A 616 15.29 -4.59 -0.37
N LEU A 617 15.66 -4.09 -1.55
CA LEU A 617 16.52 -2.91 -1.72
C LEU A 617 15.85 -1.65 -1.17
N TRP A 618 14.56 -1.46 -1.41
CA TRP A 618 13.80 -0.37 -0.80
C TRP A 618 13.75 -0.48 0.72
N ALA A 619 13.57 -1.67 1.27
CA ALA A 619 13.58 -1.88 2.70
C ALA A 619 14.94 -1.54 3.32
N ASN A 620 16.03 -1.96 2.68
CA ASN A 620 17.39 -1.60 3.09
C ASN A 620 17.63 -0.09 3.02
N TYR A 621 17.23 0.56 1.93
CA TYR A 621 17.32 2.01 1.80
C TYR A 621 16.55 2.74 2.92
N ARG A 622 15.29 2.35 3.16
CA ARG A 622 14.46 2.92 4.24
C ARG A 622 15.04 2.63 5.62
N SER A 623 15.70 1.49 5.79
CA SER A 623 16.42 1.18 7.02
C SER A 623 17.63 2.09 7.18
N LEU A 624 18.46 2.26 6.15
CA LEU A 624 19.64 3.14 6.21
C LEU A 624 19.27 4.57 6.58
N GLN A 625 18.17 5.10 6.04
CA GLN A 625 17.63 6.40 6.44
C GLN A 625 17.16 6.46 7.91
N ARG A 626 16.93 5.32 8.56
CA ARG A 626 16.47 5.21 9.96
C ARG A 626 17.54 4.70 10.92
N SER A 627 18.57 4.03 10.41
CA SER A 627 19.57 3.28 11.18
C SER A 627 20.62 4.15 11.86
N PHE A 628 20.57 5.47 11.74
CA PHE A 628 21.25 6.40 12.66
C PHE A 628 20.67 6.36 14.09
N MET A 629 19.81 5.38 14.42
CA MET A 629 19.18 5.20 15.73
C MET A 629 19.11 3.75 16.27
N ASN A 630 19.60 2.68 15.62
CA ASN A 630 19.72 1.34 16.25
C ASN A 630 20.53 0.30 15.42
N CYS A 631 21.42 -0.44 16.09
CA CYS A 631 22.46 -1.30 15.49
C CYS A 631 22.07 -2.75 15.11
N ASP A 632 20.82 -3.20 15.32
CA ASP A 632 20.48 -4.64 15.21
C ASP A 632 19.95 -5.11 13.83
N ILE A 633 19.95 -4.28 12.79
CA ILE A 633 19.20 -4.56 11.55
C ILE A 633 20.00 -5.35 10.48
N GLY A 634 21.33 -5.42 10.60
CA GLY A 634 22.24 -5.92 9.55
C GLY A 634 22.15 -7.44 9.25
N VAL A 635 21.87 -8.27 10.25
CA VAL A 635 21.88 -9.75 10.11
C VAL A 635 20.72 -10.25 9.23
N SER A 636 19.58 -9.56 9.26
CA SER A 636 18.34 -10.00 8.60
C SER A 636 18.29 -9.80 7.08
N PHE A 637 19.15 -8.95 6.50
CA PHE A 637 19.10 -8.62 5.06
C PHE A 637 19.69 -9.74 4.20
N GLN A 638 20.87 -10.23 4.57
CA GLN A 638 21.61 -11.22 3.81
C GLN A 638 20.94 -12.60 3.83
N GLU A 639 20.40 -13.01 4.99
CA GLU A 639 19.62 -14.25 5.12
C GLU A 639 18.36 -14.23 4.23
N ARG A 640 17.67 -13.08 4.17
CA ARG A 640 16.48 -12.91 3.31
C ARG A 640 16.84 -12.90 1.83
N LEU A 641 17.95 -12.26 1.45
CA LEU A 641 18.45 -12.28 0.08
C LEU A 641 18.78 -13.71 -0.37
N LEU A 642 19.47 -14.49 0.47
CA LEU A 642 19.79 -15.89 0.20
C LEU A 642 18.51 -16.72 0.06
N GLY A 643 17.52 -16.53 0.93
CA GLY A 643 16.21 -17.18 0.81
C GLY A 643 15.48 -16.91 -0.51
N ILE A 644 15.51 -15.67 -1.02
CA ILE A 644 14.94 -15.31 -2.34
C ILE A 644 15.62 -16.07 -3.49
N ILE A 645 16.91 -16.35 -3.34
CA ILE A 645 17.75 -16.91 -4.40
C ILE A 645 17.76 -18.44 -4.37
N GLU A 646 17.82 -19.03 -3.17
CA GLU A 646 17.92 -20.47 -2.95
C GLU A 646 16.58 -21.20 -3.05
N GLN A 647 15.44 -20.49 -2.91
CA GLN A 647 14.11 -21.07 -3.04
C GLN A 647 13.31 -20.49 -4.22
N PRO A 648 13.68 -20.82 -5.47
CA PRO A 648 12.90 -20.43 -6.64
C PRO A 648 11.63 -21.29 -6.76
N GLY A 649 10.67 -21.15 -5.84
CA GLY A 649 9.37 -21.81 -5.99
C GLY A 649 8.55 -22.03 -4.73
N THR A 650 9.15 -22.15 -3.55
CA THR A 650 8.38 -22.43 -2.33
C THR A 650 7.96 -21.13 -1.68
N SER A 651 6.69 -20.75 -1.85
CA SER A 651 6.03 -19.92 -0.86
C SER A 651 6.34 -20.53 0.51
N LYS A 652 7.02 -19.82 1.42
CA LYS A 652 6.74 -20.07 2.85
C LYS A 652 5.22 -20.13 2.93
N ALA A 653 4.67 -21.25 3.39
CA ALA A 653 3.23 -21.45 3.44
C ALA A 653 2.65 -20.15 3.99
N ARG A 654 1.89 -19.41 3.15
CA ARG A 654 1.35 -18.13 3.59
C ARG A 654 0.60 -18.47 4.87
N PRO A 655 0.89 -17.80 6.01
CA PRO A 655 0.11 -18.02 7.20
C PRO A 655 -1.36 -17.92 6.79
N ASN A 656 -2.16 -18.89 7.23
CA ASN A 656 -3.58 -18.93 6.92
C ASN A 656 -4.15 -17.51 7.10
N GLU A 657 -4.85 -17.00 6.10
CA GLU A 657 -5.30 -15.61 6.04
C GLU A 657 -6.11 -15.24 7.29
N LEU A 658 -6.86 -16.21 7.83
CA LEU A 658 -7.61 -16.08 9.08
C LEU A 658 -6.68 -15.99 10.30
N ASP A 659 -5.63 -16.81 10.39
CA ASP A 659 -4.65 -16.76 11.50
C ASP A 659 -3.90 -15.42 11.49
N ALA A 660 -3.54 -14.92 10.31
CA ALA A 660 -2.92 -13.61 10.15
C ALA A 660 -3.86 -12.48 10.59
N PHE A 661 -5.15 -12.60 10.28
CA PHE A 661 -6.17 -11.66 10.73
C PHE A 661 -6.35 -11.70 12.26
N VAL A 662 -6.45 -12.89 12.87
CA VAL A 662 -6.54 -13.05 14.32
C VAL A 662 -5.31 -12.46 15.02
N LYS A 663 -4.11 -12.74 14.50
CA LYS A 663 -2.87 -12.12 15.02
C LYS A 663 -2.91 -10.60 14.92
N TRP A 664 -3.40 -10.05 13.82
CA TRP A 664 -3.54 -8.60 13.63
C TRP A 664 -4.55 -7.96 14.59
N VAL A 665 -5.67 -8.63 14.86
CA VAL A 665 -6.66 -8.20 15.87
C VAL A 665 -6.05 -8.19 17.27
N ASN A 666 -5.28 -9.23 17.60
CA ASN A 666 -4.65 -9.41 18.91
C ASN A 666 -3.37 -8.59 19.10
N THR A 667 -2.91 -7.88 18.08
CA THR A 667 -1.72 -7.04 18.18
C THR A 667 -2.06 -5.82 19.03
N CYS A 668 -1.53 -5.78 20.26
CA CYS A 668 -1.69 -4.62 21.13
C CYS A 668 -0.93 -3.42 20.54
N PRO A 669 -1.57 -2.25 20.33
CA PRO A 669 -0.83 -1.04 20.05
C PRO A 669 0.05 -0.76 21.28
N LEU A 670 1.33 -0.40 21.08
CA LEU A 670 2.27 -0.30 22.19
C LEU A 670 1.71 0.48 23.39
N PRO A 671 1.98 -0.01 24.62
CA PRO A 671 1.39 0.51 25.84
C PRO A 671 1.73 1.99 26.08
N GLU A 672 0.90 2.64 26.89
CA GLU A 672 0.95 4.05 27.30
C GLU A 672 2.21 4.38 28.14
N ARG A 673 3.43 4.13 27.66
CA ARG A 673 4.64 4.69 28.28
C ARG A 673 4.84 6.13 27.80
N GLY A 674 4.10 7.05 28.40
CA GLY A 674 4.47 8.46 28.66
C GLY A 674 4.95 9.34 27.50
N THR A 675 4.87 8.92 26.25
CA THR A 675 5.41 9.66 25.10
C THR A 675 4.43 9.63 23.94
N TYR A 676 3.39 10.46 24.04
CA TYR A 676 2.55 10.79 22.90
C TYR A 676 3.44 11.38 21.80
N GLY A 677 3.55 10.78 20.62
CA GLY A 677 4.46 11.11 19.51
C GLY A 677 5.09 12.52 19.49
N ALA A 678 4.75 13.38 18.53
CA ALA A 678 5.20 14.79 18.52
C ALA A 678 4.58 15.64 19.66
N MET A 679 3.85 15.01 20.58
CA MET A 679 3.05 15.58 21.67
C MET A 679 3.68 15.30 23.05
N GLY A 680 4.91 14.79 23.08
CA GLY A 680 5.57 14.26 24.27
C GLY A 680 7.06 14.61 24.34
N HIS A 681 7.57 15.43 23.43
CA HIS A 681 8.85 16.12 23.64
C HIS A 681 8.57 17.51 24.20
N GLY A 682 8.68 17.63 25.54
CA GLY A 682 8.87 18.91 26.21
C GLY A 682 7.77 19.40 27.16
N TRP A 683 6.68 18.65 27.36
CA TRP A 683 5.54 19.16 28.13
C TRP A 683 4.93 18.13 29.10
N SER A 684 5.77 17.39 29.84
CA SER A 684 5.29 16.74 31.06
C SER A 684 5.07 17.82 32.12
N HIS A 685 3.89 18.43 32.13
CA HIS A 685 3.32 19.02 33.34
C HIS A 685 2.56 17.94 34.13
N ASP A 686 3.05 16.70 34.10
CA ASP A 686 2.66 15.68 35.08
C ASP A 686 3.26 16.11 36.42
N THR A 687 2.65 17.10 37.07
CA THR A 687 2.77 17.21 38.52
C THR A 687 1.98 16.04 39.10
N ASP A 688 2.54 15.38 40.12
CA ASP A 688 1.96 14.20 40.79
C ASP A 688 0.50 14.40 41.28
N SER A 689 -0.06 15.60 41.18
CA SER A 689 -1.47 15.92 41.43
C SER A 689 -2.45 15.36 40.40
N ASP A 690 -2.03 15.01 39.18
CA ASP A 690 -2.93 14.44 38.15
C ASP A 690 -3.03 12.90 38.23
N ARG A 691 -2.38 12.28 39.23
CA ARG A 691 -2.50 10.84 39.55
C ARG A 691 -3.70 10.47 40.42
N GLU A 692 -4.48 11.44 40.90
CA GLU A 692 -5.65 11.12 41.73
C GLU A 692 -6.91 10.98 40.86
N GLY A 693 -7.35 9.72 40.67
CA GLY A 693 -8.70 9.41 40.22
C GLY A 693 -8.86 8.37 39.10
N SER A 694 -7.86 7.54 38.80
CA SER A 694 -8.08 6.29 38.06
C SER A 694 -7.90 5.12 39.02
N ASP A 695 -8.96 4.80 39.76
CA ASP A 695 -9.15 3.44 40.28
C ASP A 695 -9.40 2.52 39.08
N ASP A 696 -8.33 2.19 38.37
CA ASP A 696 -8.25 0.95 37.61
C ASP A 696 -8.12 -0.16 38.66
N GLU A 697 -9.27 -0.63 39.15
CA GLU A 697 -9.37 -1.84 39.96
C GLU A 697 -9.03 -3.06 39.08
N PHE A 698 -7.73 -3.20 38.77
CA PHE A 698 -7.10 -4.46 38.43
C PHE A 698 -6.35 -4.92 39.68
N GLY A 699 -7.06 -5.67 40.52
CA GLY A 699 -6.66 -6.03 41.87
C GLY A 699 -5.29 -6.71 41.97
N SER A 700 -4.39 -6.07 42.71
CA SER A 700 -3.27 -6.73 43.38
C SER A 700 -3.76 -7.29 44.71
N LEU A 701 -4.05 -8.59 44.76
CA LEU A 701 -4.17 -9.34 46.02
C LEU A 701 -3.06 -10.41 46.01
N ALA A 702 -1.90 -10.04 46.54
CA ALA A 702 -0.90 -10.99 46.98
C ALA A 702 -1.08 -11.18 48.49
N ASN A 703 -1.41 -12.39 48.89
CA ASN A 703 -1.45 -12.85 50.27
C ASN A 703 -0.13 -12.54 50.98
N TRP A 704 -0.24 -11.89 52.14
CA TRP A 704 0.78 -11.96 53.18
C TRP A 704 0.50 -13.25 53.95
N GLU A 705 1.37 -14.24 53.78
CA GLU A 705 1.53 -15.30 54.78
C GLU A 705 2.38 -14.74 55.92
N GLU A 706 1.75 -14.61 57.09
CA GLU A 706 2.44 -14.61 58.38
C GLU A 706 3.07 -15.99 58.57
N ASP A 707 4.36 -16.02 58.89
CA ASP A 707 4.95 -17.09 59.69
C ASP A 707 6.07 -16.49 60.57
N ASP A 708 6.00 -16.86 61.84
CA ASP A 708 6.76 -16.40 62.99
C ASP A 708 8.26 -16.79 62.95
N GLU A 709 9.15 -15.84 63.30
CA GLU A 709 10.21 -15.89 64.36
C GLU A 709 11.21 -14.73 64.24
#